data_AF-A0A8C4DNS8-F1
#
_entry.id   AF-A0A8C4DNS8-F1
#
_cell.length_a   1.000
_cell.length_b   1.000
_cell.length_c   1.000
_cell.angle_alpha   90.00
_cell.angle_beta   90.00
_cell.angle_gamma   90.00
#
_symmetry.space_group_name_H-M   'P 1'
#
loop_
_entity.id
_entity.type
_entity.pdbx_description
1 polymer ?
#
loop_
_entity_poly.entity_id
_entity_poly.type
_entity_poly.pdbx_seq_one_letter_code
_entity_poly.pdbx_strand_id
1 'polypeptide(L)'
;MLRPLLFLSALIGLAGATVILNQDFNDSSVLNISQCPITFYGKKYEQLYVSRMISSGNVTICFNGFFNPQTGQDCIVAPPFNTTSAKAGIVSEAPVSPSPIQANLSTIKTNETCFVRVQHVTTVVVSVVQLSYGFLTRSYLILHLSGGALFRYDAVITSYPETCSGQMCDETAVVRNFSCGPSERCQGNNTCMFDSTCTVSGPAVIDIHGQVNSVQDRCAYTLMSTPSVPDLQVLANFQERRRKDVSFVDSVTLRLNTTGVRIDLKQDGRVQVDNTTLTLNSSVQLIHGVELSKDQTGVIAKVSLSNYTTSVFFDGKTAQIRLKGPAGKVPSLQGLCGNSSSSLSELRLSAYKHTTTLHPSVSHSVLLHLCNSCNLLKAAPFTACHSDIDPEPYITACNNTLCKYPVVDGLNCQFLEAYARACSLHNITLEGWRSNVSCSPPQAFCQGKICSAHEFCAEKTGCLCRAIFASPYRSTDTLGDPTVCSQNSASITLVGCLLMEKGIDYSALHLKDQNCTGQMDELTNMVTFSFNSSRTCGMEVSTNNSQLIYKNAIMTQNSSGIITRNSQFYIDFSCFYTQPGIKTMGFRIRQISVIKQIVSGTWNYTLTMKAYTDAGRTKAVESNTKIQLNQKIWVGLETDGLDGNSVAVVTDSCWATNQALSNGSLRYDLIKKGCANSADQTVKVERNGQGTSSYFSFNMFQFSGNSTDLYLHCKLDLCVTQNNTCNPVCSGGSRRRRSARLTYVNAPTLITMAWTD
;
A
#
# COMPACT_ATOMS: atom_id res chain seq x y z
N MET A 1 56.81 4.85 -46.10
CA MET A 1 58.28 4.80 -45.95
C MET A 1 58.63 5.07 -44.49
N LEU A 2 58.86 4.04 -43.69
CA LEU A 2 59.58 4.12 -42.42
C LEU A 2 60.55 2.93 -42.41
N ARG A 3 61.85 3.22 -42.32
CA ARG A 3 62.93 2.23 -42.20
C ARG A 3 63.05 1.76 -40.74
N PRO A 4 63.42 0.50 -40.49
CA PRO A 4 63.78 0.02 -39.16
C PRO A 4 65.23 0.40 -38.85
N LEU A 5 65.51 0.92 -37.65
CA LEU A 5 66.87 1.03 -37.12
C LEU A 5 67.00 0.01 -35.98
N LEU A 6 67.59 -1.14 -36.32
CA LEU A 6 68.22 -2.06 -35.39
C LEU A 6 69.40 -1.34 -34.71
N PHE A 7 69.35 -1.17 -33.39
CA PHE A 7 70.55 -0.92 -32.60
C PHE A 7 70.97 -2.22 -31.92
N LEU A 8 72.01 -2.85 -32.48
CA LEU A 8 72.89 -3.77 -31.76
C LEU A 8 73.64 -2.95 -30.69
N SER A 9 73.38 -3.18 -29.40
CA SER A 9 74.30 -2.75 -28.34
C SER A 9 75.31 -3.86 -28.10
N ALA A 10 76.52 -3.71 -28.62
CA ALA A 10 77.67 -4.50 -28.22
C ALA A 10 78.01 -4.21 -26.75
N LEU A 11 78.21 -5.26 -25.94
CA LEU A 11 78.87 -5.14 -24.65
C LEU A 11 80.30 -4.65 -24.89
N ILE A 12 80.56 -3.38 -24.58
CA ILE A 12 81.91 -2.88 -24.35
C ILE A 12 82.13 -2.97 -22.83
N GLY A 13 82.88 -3.97 -22.41
CA GLY A 13 83.42 -4.04 -21.05
C GLY A 13 84.48 -2.97 -20.88
N LEU A 14 84.14 -1.86 -20.21
CA LEU A 14 85.11 -0.89 -19.73
C LEU A 14 85.60 -1.33 -18.35
N ALA A 15 86.87 -1.73 -18.30
CA ALA A 15 87.62 -1.90 -17.07
C ALA A 15 87.83 -0.53 -16.42
N GLY A 16 87.43 -0.36 -15.16
CA GLY A 16 87.66 0.90 -14.43
C GLY A 16 87.10 0.98 -13.00
N ALA A 17 86.04 0.27 -12.64
CA ALA A 17 85.48 0.37 -11.29
C ALA A 17 86.28 -0.46 -10.25
N THR A 18 86.91 0.21 -9.28
CA THR A 18 87.51 -0.45 -8.10
C THR A 18 86.45 -0.57 -7.00
N VAL A 19 86.16 -1.80 -6.57
CA VAL A 19 85.21 -2.08 -5.47
C VAL A 19 85.96 -1.90 -4.14
N ILE A 20 85.51 -0.97 -3.30
CA ILE A 20 86.16 -0.60 -2.03
C ILE A 20 85.69 -1.52 -0.89
N LEU A 21 84.44 -1.98 -0.93
CA LEU A 21 83.83 -2.86 0.08
C LEU A 21 82.74 -3.69 -0.60
N ASN A 22 82.58 -4.96 -0.22
CA ASN A 22 81.52 -5.84 -0.75
C ASN A 22 81.06 -6.80 0.36
N GLN A 23 79.75 -6.89 0.58
CA GLN A 23 79.13 -7.71 1.61
C GLN A 23 77.96 -8.50 1.00
N ASP A 24 77.98 -9.81 1.18
CA ASP A 24 76.86 -10.70 0.85
C ASP A 24 75.87 -10.72 2.02
N PHE A 25 74.57 -10.67 1.72
CA PHE A 25 73.52 -10.84 2.73
C PHE A 25 72.38 -11.74 2.26
N ASN A 26 71.84 -12.53 3.19
CA ASN A 26 70.75 -13.50 2.95
C ASN A 26 69.42 -13.08 3.60
N ASP A 27 69.45 -12.40 4.76
CA ASP A 27 68.26 -11.93 5.49
C ASP A 27 68.37 -10.44 5.87
N SER A 28 68.70 -10.16 7.15
CA SER A 28 68.88 -8.83 7.71
C SER A 28 70.36 -8.58 7.98
N SER A 29 70.91 -7.51 7.42
CA SER A 29 72.31 -7.14 7.57
C SER A 29 72.45 -5.64 7.80
N VAL A 30 73.50 -5.27 8.53
CA VAL A 30 73.89 -3.86 8.70
C VAL A 30 75.13 -3.63 7.85
N LEU A 31 75.01 -2.74 6.87
CA LEU A 31 76.11 -2.33 6.00
C LEU A 31 76.78 -1.10 6.59
N ASN A 32 78.09 -1.19 6.85
CA ASN A 32 78.89 -0.05 7.27
C ASN A 32 79.28 0.78 6.04
N ILE A 33 78.81 2.02 6.01
CA ILE A 33 79.07 2.98 4.93
C ILE A 33 79.84 4.21 5.45
N SER A 34 80.55 4.09 6.56
CA SER A 34 81.35 5.20 7.13
C SER A 34 82.36 5.80 6.14
N GLN A 35 82.86 5.00 5.19
CA GLN A 35 83.75 5.46 4.11
C GLN A 35 83.02 6.23 2.99
N CYS A 36 81.70 6.12 2.92
CA CYS A 36 80.82 6.84 1.99
C CYS A 36 79.48 7.19 2.68
N PRO A 37 79.47 8.12 3.66
CA PRO A 37 78.32 8.35 4.53
C PRO A 37 77.19 9.16 3.87
N ILE A 38 76.00 8.58 3.82
CA ILE A 38 74.84 9.15 3.13
C ILE A 38 74.13 10.18 4.01
N THR A 39 73.59 11.24 3.40
CA THR A 39 72.68 12.16 4.07
C THR A 39 71.28 12.00 3.47
N PHE A 40 70.29 11.74 4.33
CA PHE A 40 68.89 11.53 3.95
C PHE A 40 68.02 12.44 4.82
N TYR A 41 67.12 13.23 4.20
CA TYR A 41 66.36 14.31 4.86
C TYR A 41 67.20 15.25 5.77
N GLY A 42 68.44 15.53 5.38
CA GLY A 42 69.34 16.42 6.12
C GLY A 42 70.06 15.79 7.33
N LYS A 43 69.86 14.49 7.60
CA LYS A 43 70.59 13.73 8.64
C LYS A 43 71.66 12.85 8.00
N LYS A 44 72.86 12.81 8.57
CA LYS A 44 74.00 12.00 8.12
C LYS A 44 73.94 10.60 8.75
N TYR A 45 74.11 9.57 7.93
CA TYR A 45 74.08 8.16 8.31
C TYR A 45 75.35 7.46 7.85
N GLU A 46 75.91 6.64 8.73
CA GLU A 46 77.15 5.88 8.50
C GLU A 46 76.89 4.37 8.48
N GLN A 47 75.63 3.98 8.66
CA GLN A 47 75.15 2.60 8.62
C GLN A 47 73.85 2.52 7.83
N LEU A 48 73.65 1.41 7.11
CA LEU A 48 72.39 1.05 6.48
C LEU A 48 71.91 -0.29 7.01
N TYR A 49 70.62 -0.38 7.32
CA TYR A 49 69.96 -1.60 7.75
C TYR A 49 69.21 -2.17 6.56
N VAL A 50 69.71 -3.27 6.01
CA VAL A 50 69.09 -3.95 4.88
C VAL A 50 68.40 -5.19 5.39
N SER A 51 67.11 -5.35 5.11
CA SER A 51 66.35 -6.54 5.53
C SER A 51 65.38 -6.99 4.46
N ARG A 52 65.04 -8.29 4.47
CA ARG A 52 63.99 -8.86 3.64
C ARG A 52 62.70 -8.98 4.46
N MET A 53 61.61 -8.41 3.97
CA MET A 53 60.30 -8.55 4.60
C MET A 53 59.80 -9.98 4.43
N ILE A 54 59.55 -10.66 5.55
CA ILE A 54 59.15 -12.07 5.57
C ILE A 54 57.79 -12.27 4.88
N SER A 55 56.88 -11.30 4.94
CA SER A 55 55.51 -11.41 4.41
C SER A 55 55.39 -11.17 2.90
N SER A 56 56.15 -10.22 2.35
CA SER A 56 56.06 -9.80 0.93
C SER A 56 57.27 -10.20 0.08
N GLY A 57 58.39 -10.57 0.71
CA GLY A 57 59.66 -10.82 0.05
C GLY A 57 60.41 -9.55 -0.38
N ASN A 58 59.82 -8.36 -0.19
CA ASN A 58 60.42 -7.06 -0.51
C ASN A 58 61.72 -6.83 0.28
N VAL A 59 62.66 -6.09 -0.30
CA VAL A 59 63.90 -5.70 0.37
C VAL A 59 63.78 -4.26 0.85
N THR A 60 64.06 -4.03 2.12
CA THR A 60 64.02 -2.70 2.75
C THR A 60 65.44 -2.25 3.06
N ILE A 61 65.77 -1.01 2.70
CA ILE A 61 67.02 -0.34 3.05
C ILE A 61 66.67 0.84 3.96
N CYS A 62 67.00 0.74 5.24
CA CYS A 62 66.64 1.71 6.26
C CYS A 62 67.87 2.44 6.82
N PHE A 63 67.69 3.71 7.19
CA PHE A 63 68.77 4.55 7.71
C PHE A 63 68.85 4.56 9.24
N ASN A 64 67.80 4.12 9.94
CA ASN A 64 67.73 4.16 11.40
C ASN A 64 67.00 2.94 11.98
N GLY A 65 67.71 1.81 12.06
CA GLY A 65 67.18 0.52 12.49
C GLY A 65 66.54 -0.30 11.36
N PHE A 66 66.19 -1.55 11.66
CA PHE A 66 65.47 -2.41 10.72
C PHE A 66 64.01 -1.99 10.58
N PHE A 67 63.48 -2.14 9.36
CA PHE A 67 62.13 -1.72 8.98
C PHE A 67 61.09 -2.18 9.99
N ASN A 68 60.37 -1.21 10.57
CA ASN A 68 59.20 -1.47 11.39
C ASN A 68 58.01 -0.62 10.89
N PRO A 69 56.91 -1.27 10.45
CA PRO A 69 55.76 -0.57 9.88
C PRO A 69 54.99 0.30 10.89
N GLN A 70 55.14 0.07 12.20
CA GLN A 70 54.43 0.85 13.23
C GLN A 70 55.15 2.13 13.64
N THR A 71 56.44 2.29 13.31
CA THR A 71 57.27 3.38 13.83
C THR A 71 57.73 4.39 12.76
N GLY A 72 57.33 4.20 11.50
CA GLY A 72 57.52 5.18 10.43
C GLY A 72 58.99 5.56 10.18
N GLN A 73 59.87 4.56 10.04
CA GLN A 73 61.30 4.80 9.83
C GLN A 73 61.64 5.29 8.42
N ASP A 74 62.75 6.03 8.30
CA ASP A 74 63.36 6.42 7.04
C ASP A 74 63.89 5.18 6.29
N CYS A 75 63.06 4.62 5.41
CA CYS A 75 63.33 3.38 4.70
C CYS A 75 62.98 3.48 3.22
N ILE A 76 63.70 2.74 2.39
CA ILE A 76 63.45 2.54 0.97
C ILE A 76 63.02 1.09 0.80
N VAL A 77 61.86 0.87 0.19
CA VAL A 77 61.35 -0.48 -0.08
C VAL A 77 61.50 -0.77 -1.56
N ALA A 78 62.20 -1.86 -1.87
CA ALA A 78 62.37 -2.40 -3.21
C ALA A 78 61.58 -3.71 -3.36
N PRO A 79 61.11 -4.05 -4.56
CA PRO A 79 60.39 -5.30 -4.82
C PRO A 79 61.26 -6.55 -4.53
N PRO A 80 60.65 -7.74 -4.41
CA PRO A 80 61.36 -8.97 -4.03
C PRO A 80 62.38 -9.39 -5.09
N PHE A 81 63.52 -9.93 -4.64
CA PHE A 81 64.46 -10.63 -5.53
C PHE A 81 64.21 -12.15 -5.47
N ASN A 82 64.28 -12.83 -6.62
CA ASN A 82 63.88 -14.25 -6.76
C ASN A 82 64.97 -15.26 -6.29
N THR A 83 66.03 -14.79 -5.64
CA THR A 83 67.22 -15.58 -5.25
C THR A 83 67.58 -15.38 -3.77
N THR A 84 68.49 -16.20 -3.27
CA THR A 84 68.85 -16.34 -1.83
C THR A 84 69.95 -15.41 -1.34
N SER A 85 70.67 -14.68 -2.22
CA SER A 85 71.76 -13.78 -1.80
C SER A 85 71.84 -12.50 -2.65
N ALA A 86 72.12 -11.38 -1.99
CA ALA A 86 72.32 -10.06 -2.61
C ALA A 86 73.66 -9.44 -2.18
N LYS A 87 74.26 -8.61 -3.05
CA LYS A 87 75.57 -7.96 -2.83
C LYS A 87 75.41 -6.47 -2.60
N ALA A 88 75.99 -5.96 -1.52
CA ALA A 88 76.08 -4.52 -1.25
C ALA A 88 77.54 -4.09 -1.10
N GLY A 89 77.93 -2.99 -1.73
CA GLY A 89 79.32 -2.55 -1.75
C GLY A 89 79.53 -1.10 -2.13
N ILE A 90 80.68 -0.53 -1.77
CA ILE A 90 81.08 0.84 -2.11
C ILE A 90 81.95 0.78 -3.36
N VAL A 91 81.70 1.66 -4.33
CA VAL A 91 82.39 1.69 -5.62
C VAL A 91 82.78 3.14 -5.95
N SER A 92 83.94 3.31 -6.59
CA SER A 92 84.63 4.60 -6.77
C SER A 92 84.23 5.42 -8.01
N GLU A 93 83.65 4.83 -9.07
CA GLU A 93 83.19 5.55 -10.30
C GLU A 93 81.83 5.06 -10.87
N ALA A 94 80.85 5.97 -11.05
CA ALA A 94 79.49 5.60 -11.44
C ALA A 94 79.40 5.30 -12.95
N PRO A 95 78.61 4.30 -13.43
CA PRO A 95 78.63 3.93 -14.85
C PRO A 95 77.70 4.75 -15.76
N VAL A 96 76.98 5.77 -15.27
CA VAL A 96 75.78 6.28 -15.97
C VAL A 96 75.76 7.81 -16.05
N SER A 97 75.39 8.35 -17.23
CA SER A 97 75.24 9.80 -17.43
C SER A 97 74.04 10.38 -16.63
N PRO A 98 74.16 11.58 -16.03
CA PRO A 98 73.18 12.15 -15.10
C PRO A 98 71.85 12.66 -15.70
N SER A 99 71.63 12.54 -17.01
CA SER A 99 70.55 13.25 -17.73
C SER A 99 69.10 12.81 -17.43
N PRO A 100 68.74 11.53 -17.16
CA PRO A 100 67.36 11.17 -16.81
C PRO A 100 66.97 11.54 -15.37
N ILE A 101 67.98 11.78 -14.52
CA ILE A 101 67.85 11.95 -13.07
C ILE A 101 67.45 13.39 -12.72
N GLN A 102 67.99 14.38 -13.44
CA GLN A 102 67.64 15.80 -13.28
C GLN A 102 66.20 16.12 -13.72
N ALA A 103 65.61 15.31 -14.61
CA ALA A 103 64.27 15.54 -15.12
C ALA A 103 63.16 15.19 -14.11
N ASN A 104 63.37 14.16 -13.27
CA ASN A 104 62.39 13.73 -12.27
C ASN A 104 62.61 14.34 -10.88
N LEU A 105 63.78 14.95 -10.62
CA LEU A 105 64.12 15.60 -9.34
C LEU A 105 64.81 16.95 -9.64
N SER A 106 64.00 17.96 -9.94
CA SER A 106 64.45 19.31 -10.34
C SER A 106 65.28 20.07 -9.29
N THR A 107 65.42 19.53 -8.08
CA THR A 107 66.18 20.11 -6.96
C THR A 107 67.66 19.72 -6.92
N ILE A 108 68.14 18.85 -7.81
CA ILE A 108 69.51 18.29 -7.75
C ILE A 108 70.37 18.76 -8.93
N LYS A 109 71.48 19.46 -8.65
CA LYS A 109 72.50 19.89 -9.64
C LYS A 109 73.92 19.73 -9.07
N THR A 110 74.72 18.70 -9.42
CA THR A 110 76.18 18.63 -9.12
C THR A 110 76.91 17.39 -9.73
N ASN A 111 78.26 17.39 -9.66
CA ASN A 111 79.25 16.45 -10.24
C ASN A 111 79.89 15.48 -9.19
N GLU A 112 80.41 14.32 -9.64
CA GLU A 112 80.55 13.02 -8.91
C GLU A 112 81.87 12.73 -8.15
N THR A 113 81.84 11.97 -7.01
CA THR A 113 83.06 11.36 -6.40
C THR A 113 82.94 9.99 -5.66
N CYS A 114 81.78 9.41 -5.26
CA CYS A 114 81.67 8.02 -4.72
C CYS A 114 80.21 7.49 -4.64
N PHE A 115 79.96 6.15 -4.65
CA PHE A 115 78.61 5.56 -4.49
C PHE A 115 78.57 4.19 -3.78
N VAL A 116 77.50 3.93 -3.03
CA VAL A 116 77.12 2.65 -2.43
C VAL A 116 76.18 1.92 -3.38
N ARG A 117 76.58 0.79 -3.95
CA ARG A 117 75.77 -0.05 -4.84
C ARG A 117 75.25 -1.29 -4.11
N VAL A 118 73.97 -1.57 -4.25
CA VAL A 118 73.36 -2.86 -3.94
C VAL A 118 72.92 -3.51 -5.26
N GLN A 119 73.58 -4.60 -5.65
CA GLN A 119 73.42 -5.25 -6.96
C GLN A 119 73.04 -6.73 -6.83
N HIS A 120 72.15 -7.17 -7.72
CA HIS A 120 71.91 -8.59 -8.00
C HIS A 120 72.38 -8.97 -9.43
N VAL A 121 72.75 -10.24 -9.63
CA VAL A 121 73.51 -10.69 -10.83
C VAL A 121 72.73 -10.61 -12.13
N THR A 122 71.41 -10.43 -12.11
CA THR A 122 70.65 -10.02 -13.30
C THR A 122 69.45 -9.15 -12.91
N THR A 123 69.39 -7.96 -13.52
CA THR A 123 68.24 -7.07 -13.80
C THR A 123 67.72 -6.03 -12.78
N VAL A 124 68.17 -5.92 -11.53
CA VAL A 124 67.87 -4.74 -10.67
C VAL A 124 69.11 -4.29 -9.89
N VAL A 125 69.48 -3.02 -10.03
CA VAL A 125 70.67 -2.42 -9.38
C VAL A 125 70.25 -1.19 -8.60
N VAL A 126 70.19 -1.28 -7.27
CA VAL A 126 69.93 -0.12 -6.41
C VAL A 126 71.26 0.57 -6.11
N SER A 127 71.58 1.65 -6.82
CA SER A 127 72.80 2.43 -6.56
C SER A 127 72.47 3.70 -5.81
N VAL A 128 73.20 3.97 -4.72
CA VAL A 128 73.11 5.12 -3.82
C VAL A 128 74.36 5.97 -3.96
N VAL A 129 74.24 7.16 -4.55
CA VAL A 129 75.40 8.03 -4.85
C VAL A 129 75.64 9.05 -3.73
N GLN A 130 76.89 9.39 -3.43
CA GLN A 130 77.25 10.54 -2.60
C GLN A 130 78.01 11.59 -3.42
N LEU A 131 77.55 12.84 -3.34
CA LEU A 131 78.15 13.98 -4.02
C LEU A 131 78.72 14.94 -2.97
N SER A 132 79.98 15.38 -3.13
CA SER A 132 80.61 16.39 -2.27
C SER A 132 80.99 17.62 -3.08
N TYR A 133 80.57 18.80 -2.61
CA TYR A 133 81.11 20.10 -3.07
C TYR A 133 81.73 20.85 -1.90
N GLY A 134 82.69 21.72 -2.19
CA GLY A 134 83.50 22.45 -1.22
C GLY A 134 82.72 23.01 -0.01
N PHE A 135 83.30 22.76 1.17
CA PHE A 135 83.11 23.37 2.49
C PHE A 135 81.72 23.48 3.14
N LEU A 136 80.63 22.97 2.56
CA LEU A 136 79.41 22.64 3.32
C LEU A 136 78.83 21.30 2.84
N THR A 137 78.90 20.29 3.69
CA THR A 137 78.48 18.91 3.40
C THR A 137 76.96 18.75 3.43
N ARG A 138 76.35 18.59 2.25
CA ARG A 138 75.00 18.00 2.10
C ARG A 138 75.04 16.88 1.08
N SER A 139 74.88 15.64 1.53
CA SER A 139 74.75 14.48 0.64
C SER A 139 73.29 14.29 0.21
N TYR A 140 73.06 13.71 -0.97
CA TYR A 140 71.74 13.32 -1.46
C TYR A 140 71.75 11.85 -1.86
N LEU A 141 70.61 11.18 -1.67
CA LEU A 141 70.40 9.80 -2.08
C LEU A 141 69.82 9.76 -3.50
N ILE A 142 70.45 9.03 -4.42
CA ILE A 142 69.87 8.70 -5.74
C ILE A 142 69.56 7.20 -5.73
N LEU A 143 68.45 6.78 -6.36
CA LEU A 143 68.05 5.38 -6.49
C LEU A 143 67.79 5.09 -7.97
N HIS A 144 68.61 4.23 -8.57
CA HIS A 144 68.32 3.69 -9.90
C HIS A 144 67.41 2.48 -9.74
N LEU A 145 66.17 2.57 -10.21
CA LEU A 145 65.29 1.42 -10.42
C LEU A 145 65.08 1.31 -11.92
N SER A 146 65.62 0.29 -12.56
CA SER A 146 65.31 -0.01 -13.96
C SER A 146 63.82 -0.35 -14.06
N GLY A 147 63.00 0.65 -14.44
CA GLY A 147 61.57 0.52 -14.71
C GLY A 147 60.60 0.95 -13.60
N GLY A 148 61.01 1.69 -12.57
CA GLY A 148 60.12 2.12 -11.47
C GLY A 148 60.29 3.58 -11.02
N ALA A 149 59.20 4.21 -10.58
CA ALA A 149 59.18 5.55 -9.97
C ALA A 149 59.11 5.47 -8.43
N LEU A 150 59.76 6.40 -7.73
CA LEU A 150 59.74 6.51 -6.26
C LEU A 150 58.67 7.50 -5.80
N PHE A 151 57.84 7.09 -4.85
CA PHE A 151 56.81 7.92 -4.23
C PHE A 151 57.05 8.04 -2.72
N ARG A 152 56.75 9.21 -2.15
CA ARG A 152 56.76 9.36 -0.68
C ARG A 152 55.62 8.52 -0.07
N TYR A 153 55.79 8.14 1.19
CA TYR A 153 54.69 7.68 2.04
C TYR A 153 53.53 8.69 1.98
N ASP A 154 52.30 8.20 1.84
CA ASP A 154 51.06 8.97 1.64
C ASP A 154 51.04 9.89 0.40
N ALA A 155 51.97 9.71 -0.55
CA ALA A 155 51.93 10.48 -1.77
C ALA A 155 50.76 10.05 -2.65
N VAL A 156 49.93 11.02 -3.02
CA VAL A 156 48.95 10.87 -4.10
C VAL A 156 49.71 10.89 -5.44
N ILE A 157 49.72 9.76 -6.11
CA ILE A 157 50.44 9.49 -7.37
C ILE A 157 49.67 10.07 -8.55
N THR A 158 48.38 9.77 -8.61
CA THR A 158 47.43 10.33 -9.56
C THR A 158 46.16 10.70 -8.81
N SER A 159 45.55 11.82 -9.17
CA SER A 159 44.28 12.27 -8.59
C SER A 159 43.38 12.77 -9.69
N TYR A 160 42.13 12.36 -9.64
CA TYR A 160 41.06 12.80 -10.51
C TYR A 160 40.01 13.52 -9.64
N PRO A 161 40.13 14.84 -9.43
CA PRO A 161 39.29 15.59 -8.51
C PRO A 161 37.80 15.52 -8.80
N GLU A 162 37.44 15.38 -10.08
CA GLU A 162 36.05 15.27 -10.56
C GLU A 162 35.39 13.94 -10.17
N THR A 163 36.18 12.85 -10.09
CA THR A 163 35.69 11.51 -9.74
C THR A 163 36.08 11.08 -8.32
N CYS A 164 36.77 11.96 -7.58
CA CYS A 164 37.33 11.71 -6.24
C CYS A 164 38.09 10.37 -6.17
N SER A 165 38.77 10.02 -7.26
CA SER A 165 39.49 8.77 -7.40
C SER A 165 40.94 9.04 -7.71
N GLY A 166 41.82 8.11 -7.39
CA GLY A 166 43.22 8.25 -7.71
C GLY A 166 44.04 7.08 -7.19
N GLN A 167 45.35 7.25 -7.25
CA GLN A 167 46.32 6.30 -6.74
C GLN A 167 47.11 6.96 -5.61
N MET A 168 47.27 6.24 -4.51
CA MET A 168 48.11 6.65 -3.39
C MET A 168 49.10 5.53 -3.04
N CYS A 169 50.26 5.91 -2.50
CA CYS A 169 51.21 4.97 -1.93
C CYS A 169 50.83 4.71 -0.46
N ASP A 170 50.29 3.52 -0.17
CA ASP A 170 49.82 3.11 1.17
C ASP A 170 50.99 2.85 2.14
N GLU A 171 50.70 2.72 3.44
CA GLU A 171 51.65 2.44 4.54
C GLU A 171 52.50 1.17 4.32
N THR A 172 52.03 0.26 3.46
CA THR A 172 52.73 -0.96 3.04
C THR A 172 53.67 -0.76 1.84
N ALA A 173 53.84 0.48 1.37
CA ALA A 173 54.57 0.85 0.16
C ALA A 173 54.03 0.19 -1.12
N VAL A 174 52.70 -0.03 -1.16
CA VAL A 174 51.97 -0.55 -2.32
C VAL A 174 51.09 0.55 -2.90
N VAL A 175 51.04 0.66 -4.23
CA VAL A 175 50.10 1.55 -4.91
C VAL A 175 48.67 1.03 -4.68
N ARG A 176 47.86 1.81 -3.97
CA ARG A 176 46.43 1.55 -3.81
C ARG A 176 45.62 2.58 -4.56
N ASN A 177 44.53 2.12 -5.18
CA ASN A 177 43.52 3.02 -5.69
C ASN A 177 42.67 3.52 -4.51
N PHE A 178 42.36 4.82 -4.49
CA PHE A 178 41.38 5.39 -3.58
C PHE A 178 40.17 5.89 -4.35
N SER A 179 39.02 5.85 -3.70
CA SER A 179 37.74 6.40 -4.14
C SER A 179 36.91 6.77 -2.92
N CYS A 180 35.82 7.51 -3.09
CA CYS A 180 34.83 7.66 -2.03
C CYS A 180 34.31 6.29 -1.55
N GLY A 181 33.84 6.23 -0.30
CA GLY A 181 33.23 5.03 0.26
C GLY A 181 31.93 4.61 -0.48
N PRO A 182 31.44 3.38 -0.27
CA PRO A 182 30.28 2.82 -0.98
C PRO A 182 28.96 3.59 -0.79
N SER A 183 28.84 4.40 0.28
CA SER A 183 27.68 5.27 0.56
C SER A 183 28.00 6.75 0.42
N GLU A 184 29.15 7.06 -0.18
CA GLU A 184 29.65 8.41 -0.35
C GLU A 184 29.76 8.76 -1.83
N ARG A 185 29.65 10.04 -2.12
CA ARG A 185 29.68 10.60 -3.47
C ARG A 185 30.66 11.74 -3.57
N CYS A 186 31.31 11.81 -4.73
CA CYS A 186 32.19 12.92 -5.05
C CYS A 186 31.37 14.18 -5.31
N GLN A 187 31.72 15.28 -4.64
CA GLN A 187 31.20 16.62 -4.91
C GLN A 187 32.17 17.44 -5.79
N GLY A 188 33.20 16.80 -6.35
CA GLY A 188 34.35 17.46 -6.95
C GLY A 188 35.43 17.82 -5.91
N ASN A 189 36.60 18.24 -6.39
CA ASN A 189 37.74 18.64 -5.56
C ASN A 189 38.15 17.58 -4.50
N ASN A 190 38.07 16.27 -4.82
CA ASN A 190 38.35 15.18 -3.89
C ASN A 190 37.49 15.22 -2.60
N THR A 191 36.35 15.90 -2.60
CA THR A 191 35.47 15.99 -1.44
C THR A 191 34.36 14.94 -1.54
N CYS A 192 34.39 13.95 -0.67
CA CYS A 192 33.33 12.97 -0.53
C CYS A 192 32.24 13.49 0.41
N MET A 193 30.98 13.14 0.11
CA MET A 193 29.80 13.47 0.92
C MET A 193 28.93 12.21 1.04
N PHE A 194 28.37 11.93 2.21
CA PHE A 194 27.39 10.87 2.35
C PHE A 194 26.13 11.23 1.55
N ASP A 195 25.72 10.35 0.63
CA ASP A 195 24.54 10.56 -0.22
C ASP A 195 23.96 9.21 -0.65
N SER A 196 22.99 8.74 0.14
CA SER A 196 22.32 7.46 -0.06
C SER A 196 20.81 7.63 -0.18
N THR A 197 20.18 6.72 -0.93
CA THR A 197 18.73 6.72 -1.16
C THR A 197 18.14 5.38 -0.75
N CYS A 198 17.13 5.39 0.13
CA CYS A 198 16.25 4.27 0.37
C CYS A 198 15.03 4.37 -0.56
N THR A 199 14.67 3.28 -1.24
CA THR A 199 13.57 3.25 -2.21
C THR A 199 12.50 2.27 -1.75
N VAL A 200 11.25 2.71 -1.68
CA VAL A 200 10.08 1.87 -1.42
C VAL A 200 9.22 1.84 -2.67
N SER A 201 9.05 0.68 -3.28
CA SER A 201 8.23 0.51 -4.49
C SER A 201 7.51 -0.83 -4.45
N GLY A 202 6.19 -0.78 -4.58
CA GLY A 202 5.35 -1.96 -4.36
C GLY A 202 5.48 -2.48 -2.93
N PRO A 203 5.70 -3.79 -2.71
CA PRO A 203 6.00 -4.36 -1.40
C PRO A 203 7.48 -4.21 -1.01
N ALA A 204 8.36 -3.82 -1.94
CA ALA A 204 9.80 -3.85 -1.74
C ALA A 204 10.32 -2.56 -1.11
N VAL A 205 11.21 -2.71 -0.13
CA VAL A 205 12.03 -1.66 0.49
C VAL A 205 13.48 -1.98 0.20
N ILE A 206 14.15 -1.12 -0.56
CA ILE A 206 15.58 -1.15 -0.84
C ILE A 206 16.22 -0.17 0.14
N ASP A 207 16.98 -0.69 1.10
CA ASP A 207 17.63 0.13 2.13
C ASP A 207 18.83 0.93 1.58
N ILE A 208 19.45 1.76 2.43
CA ILE A 208 20.61 2.59 2.03
C ILE A 208 21.88 1.78 1.69
N HIS A 209 21.88 0.47 1.96
CA HIS A 209 22.97 -0.46 1.67
C HIS A 209 22.66 -1.35 0.45
N GLY A 210 21.49 -1.19 -0.18
CA GLY A 210 21.05 -1.99 -1.32
C GLY A 210 20.39 -3.32 -0.95
N GLN A 211 20.09 -3.58 0.33
CA GLN A 211 19.37 -4.80 0.72
C GLN A 211 17.88 -4.65 0.43
N VAL A 212 17.28 -5.72 -0.11
CA VAL A 212 15.87 -5.75 -0.51
C VAL A 212 15.04 -6.49 0.53
N ASN A 213 14.18 -5.75 1.23
CA ASN A 213 13.18 -6.29 2.15
C ASN A 213 11.79 -6.27 1.49
N SER A 214 11.00 -7.33 1.63
CA SER A 214 9.63 -7.39 1.08
C SER A 214 8.61 -7.38 2.21
N VAL A 215 7.76 -6.37 2.23
CA VAL A 215 6.60 -6.31 3.13
C VAL A 215 5.52 -7.25 2.59
N GLN A 216 5.03 -8.16 3.45
CA GLN A 216 4.06 -9.19 3.10
C GLN A 216 2.72 -9.02 3.82
N ASP A 217 2.50 -7.91 4.50
CA ASP A 217 1.21 -7.61 5.10
C ASP A 217 0.79 -6.18 4.77
N ARG A 218 -0.35 -5.77 5.31
CA ARG A 218 -1.00 -4.49 5.01
C ARG A 218 -0.92 -3.55 6.20
N CYS A 219 0.25 -3.54 6.84
CA CYS A 219 0.50 -2.73 8.02
C CYS A 219 1.35 -1.52 7.71
N ALA A 220 1.40 -0.62 8.67
CA ALA A 220 2.33 0.48 8.66
C ALA A 220 3.66 0.05 9.28
N TYR A 221 4.75 0.45 8.62
CA TYR A 221 6.12 0.16 9.02
C TYR A 221 6.91 1.44 9.22
N THR A 222 7.84 1.41 10.17
CA THR A 222 8.86 2.46 10.27
C THR A 222 9.91 2.26 9.18
N LEU A 223 9.95 3.18 8.21
CA LEU A 223 10.98 3.20 7.18
C LEU A 223 12.29 3.72 7.77
N MET A 224 12.25 4.87 8.43
CA MET A 224 13.40 5.39 9.14
C MET A 224 12.98 6.09 10.43
N SER A 225 13.83 6.01 11.43
CA SER A 225 13.78 6.82 12.64
C SER A 225 15.21 7.26 12.96
N THR A 226 15.40 8.55 13.20
CA THR A 226 16.68 9.10 13.66
C THR A 226 16.57 9.47 15.13
N PRO A 227 17.44 8.95 16.03
CA PRO A 227 17.44 9.30 17.45
C PRO A 227 18.09 10.68 17.73
N SER A 228 18.23 11.53 16.71
CA SER A 228 18.92 12.82 16.79
C SER A 228 17.92 13.95 16.60
N VAL A 229 17.95 14.94 17.49
CA VAL A 229 17.03 16.08 17.48
C VAL A 229 17.19 16.92 16.18
N PRO A 230 16.09 17.20 15.45
CA PRO A 230 14.73 16.73 15.71
C PRO A 230 14.54 15.26 15.32
N ASP A 231 13.94 14.46 16.20
CA ASP A 231 13.67 13.05 15.92
C ASP A 231 12.61 12.96 14.82
N LEU A 232 13.08 12.72 13.59
CA LEU A 232 12.27 12.46 12.42
C LEU A 232 11.97 10.97 12.33
N GLN A 233 10.68 10.63 12.28
CA GLN A 233 10.21 9.30 11.96
C GLN A 233 9.45 9.33 10.63
N VAL A 234 9.85 8.47 9.70
CA VAL A 234 9.15 8.25 8.42
C VAL A 234 8.52 6.87 8.44
N LEU A 235 7.21 6.83 8.21
CA LEU A 235 6.40 5.63 8.19
C LEU A 235 5.84 5.42 6.79
N ALA A 236 5.69 4.16 6.38
CA ALA A 236 4.94 3.80 5.19
C ALA A 236 3.77 2.90 5.56
N ASN A 237 2.58 3.25 5.06
CA ASN A 237 1.40 2.40 5.14
C ASN A 237 1.31 1.53 3.89
N PHE A 238 1.13 0.23 4.07
CA PHE A 238 0.97 -0.72 2.97
C PHE A 238 -0.48 -1.22 2.89
N GLN A 239 -1.05 -1.27 1.69
CA GLN A 239 -2.41 -1.75 1.44
C GLN A 239 -2.47 -2.62 0.19
N GLU A 240 -3.55 -3.36 0.01
CA GLU A 240 -3.79 -4.12 -1.22
C GLU A 240 -4.26 -3.23 -2.38
N ARG A 241 -3.95 -3.67 -3.60
CA ARG A 241 -4.52 -3.14 -4.86
C ARG A 241 -5.53 -4.15 -5.44
N ARG A 242 -5.29 -4.77 -6.61
CA ARG A 242 -6.24 -5.75 -7.21
C ARG A 242 -6.14 -7.15 -6.66
N ARG A 243 -5.06 -7.48 -5.95
CA ARG A 243 -4.90 -8.78 -5.29
C ARG A 243 -4.77 -8.64 -3.81
N LYS A 244 -5.33 -9.60 -3.09
CA LYS A 244 -5.32 -9.65 -1.62
C LYS A 244 -3.99 -10.09 -1.04
N ASP A 245 -3.18 -10.77 -1.84
CA ASP A 245 -1.94 -11.46 -1.44
C ASP A 245 -0.67 -10.67 -1.78
N VAL A 246 -0.79 -9.40 -2.18
CA VAL A 246 0.35 -8.49 -2.40
C VAL A 246 -0.01 -7.12 -1.85
N SER A 247 0.89 -6.54 -1.06
CA SER A 247 0.73 -5.18 -0.53
C SER A 247 1.62 -4.18 -1.27
N PHE A 248 1.17 -2.93 -1.28
CA PHE A 248 1.81 -1.82 -1.96
C PHE A 248 1.87 -0.64 -1.01
N VAL A 249 2.97 0.13 -1.05
CA VAL A 249 3.00 1.43 -0.38
C VAL A 249 1.84 2.30 -0.89
N ASP A 250 1.08 2.82 0.06
CA ASP A 250 -0.20 3.50 -0.16
C ASP A 250 -0.15 4.96 0.32
N SER A 251 0.58 5.19 1.41
CA SER A 251 0.88 6.53 1.90
C SER A 251 2.16 6.55 2.72
N VAL A 252 2.78 7.72 2.80
CA VAL A 252 3.98 7.98 3.59
C VAL A 252 3.66 9.04 4.63
N THR A 253 4.01 8.79 5.88
CA THR A 253 3.78 9.71 7.00
C THR A 253 5.10 10.15 7.60
N LEU A 254 5.31 11.46 7.72
CA LEU A 254 6.41 12.06 8.47
C LEU A 254 5.88 12.49 9.84
N ARG A 255 6.56 12.08 10.91
CA ARG A 255 6.32 12.54 12.28
C ARG A 255 7.56 13.25 12.79
N LEU A 256 7.38 14.47 13.28
CA LEU A 256 8.43 15.24 13.95
C LEU A 256 8.13 15.25 15.44
N ASN A 257 8.86 14.48 16.23
CA ASN A 257 8.56 14.35 17.67
C ASN A 257 8.71 15.66 18.43
N THR A 258 9.57 16.57 17.96
CA THR A 258 9.81 17.87 18.60
C THR A 258 8.61 18.81 18.56
N THR A 259 7.77 18.70 17.52
CA THR A 259 6.58 19.54 17.33
C THR A 259 5.29 18.76 17.50
N GLY A 260 5.34 17.42 17.51
CA GLY A 260 4.18 16.53 17.52
C GLY A 260 3.41 16.50 16.19
N VAL A 261 3.91 17.20 15.16
CA VAL A 261 3.23 17.38 13.88
C VAL A 261 3.31 16.11 13.04
N ARG A 262 2.18 15.75 12.44
CA ARG A 262 2.05 14.62 11.52
C ARG A 262 1.74 15.12 10.11
N ILE A 263 2.61 14.78 9.15
CA ILE A 263 2.44 15.09 7.73
C ILE A 263 2.21 13.80 6.95
N ASP A 264 1.03 13.61 6.38
CA ASP A 264 0.69 12.46 5.54
C ASP A 264 0.73 12.83 4.05
N LEU A 265 1.52 12.07 3.27
CA LEU A 265 1.57 12.11 1.82
C LEU A 265 0.68 10.99 1.26
N LYS A 266 -0.41 11.33 0.56
CA LYS A 266 -1.41 10.39 0.06
C LYS A 266 -1.22 10.06 -1.43
N GLN A 267 -1.76 8.92 -1.86
CA GLN A 267 -1.67 8.44 -3.26
C GLN A 267 -2.28 9.38 -4.32
N ASP A 268 -3.20 10.25 -3.91
CA ASP A 268 -3.83 11.27 -4.75
C ASP A 268 -3.06 12.61 -4.75
N GLY A 269 -1.90 12.66 -4.10
CA GLY A 269 -1.05 13.84 -4.01
C GLY A 269 -1.57 14.90 -3.07
N ARG A 270 -2.56 14.59 -2.23
CA ARG A 270 -2.90 15.45 -1.09
C ARG A 270 -1.83 15.31 -0.01
N VAL A 271 -1.52 16.44 0.60
CA VAL A 271 -0.69 16.52 1.80
C VAL A 271 -1.60 16.91 2.96
N GLN A 272 -1.61 16.10 4.01
CA GLN A 272 -2.41 16.39 5.21
C GLN A 272 -1.48 16.68 6.38
N VAL A 273 -1.72 17.79 7.08
CA VAL A 273 -1.03 18.18 8.31
C VAL A 273 -2.05 18.07 9.44
N ASP A 274 -1.82 17.16 10.39
CA ASP A 274 -2.72 16.86 11.52
C ASP A 274 -4.18 16.62 11.11
N ASN A 275 -4.37 15.83 10.03
CA ASN A 275 -5.65 15.51 9.36
C ASN A 275 -6.30 16.65 8.54
N THR A 276 -5.72 17.85 8.53
CA THR A 276 -6.16 18.97 7.68
C THR A 276 -5.44 18.93 6.34
N THR A 277 -6.19 19.02 5.23
CA THR A 277 -5.58 19.00 3.89
C THR A 277 -4.91 20.35 3.60
N LEU A 278 -3.61 20.33 3.31
CA LEU A 278 -2.82 21.49 2.92
C LEU A 278 -2.84 21.63 1.40
N THR A 279 -3.17 22.82 0.91
CA THR A 279 -3.06 23.15 -0.51
C THR A 279 -1.65 23.66 -0.80
N LEU A 280 -0.87 22.89 -1.54
CA LEU A 280 0.48 23.28 -1.95
C LEU A 280 0.44 24.15 -3.22
N ASN A 281 1.21 25.23 -3.20
CA ASN A 281 1.42 26.12 -4.33
C ASN A 281 2.52 25.55 -5.23
N SER A 282 2.76 26.17 -6.38
CA SER A 282 3.94 25.87 -7.22
C SER A 282 5.28 26.19 -6.54
N SER A 283 5.29 27.05 -5.52
CA SER A 283 6.48 27.41 -4.74
C SER A 283 6.64 26.55 -3.49
N VAL A 284 7.89 26.37 -3.04
CA VAL A 284 8.22 25.68 -1.78
C VAL A 284 7.56 26.38 -0.59
N GLN A 285 6.89 25.61 0.28
CA GLN A 285 6.27 26.09 1.50
C GLN A 285 6.97 25.50 2.73
N LEU A 286 7.30 26.34 3.71
CA LEU A 286 7.88 25.88 4.99
C LEU A 286 6.79 25.73 6.04
N ILE A 287 6.49 24.50 6.42
CA ILE A 287 5.45 24.15 7.39
C ILE A 287 6.08 23.38 8.53
N HIS A 288 6.05 23.93 9.75
CA HIS A 288 6.61 23.31 10.96
C HIS A 288 8.06 22.79 10.80
N GLY A 289 8.90 23.52 10.05
CA GLY A 289 10.29 23.15 9.78
C GLY A 289 10.49 22.15 8.63
N VAL A 290 9.43 21.82 7.89
CA VAL A 290 9.46 20.94 6.72
C VAL A 290 9.22 21.76 5.44
N GLU A 291 10.17 21.70 4.51
CA GLU A 291 10.03 22.27 3.18
C GLU A 291 9.19 21.33 2.31
N LEU A 292 7.97 21.73 1.98
CA LEU A 292 7.05 20.99 1.14
C LEU A 292 6.97 21.61 -0.25
N SER A 293 7.06 20.76 -1.27
CA SER A 293 6.85 21.13 -2.67
C SER A 293 6.13 20.03 -3.42
N LYS A 294 5.39 20.40 -4.46
CA LYS A 294 4.63 19.47 -5.30
C LYS A 294 4.79 19.87 -6.76
N ASP A 295 5.11 18.89 -7.59
CA ASP A 295 5.12 19.03 -9.03
C ASP A 295 4.29 17.91 -9.69
N GLN A 296 4.36 17.83 -11.02
CA GLN A 296 3.70 16.79 -11.83
C GLN A 296 4.31 15.39 -11.67
N THR A 297 5.42 15.25 -10.94
CA THR A 297 6.13 13.98 -10.68
C THR A 297 5.92 13.46 -9.27
N GLY A 298 5.61 14.31 -8.29
CA GLY A 298 5.28 13.88 -6.94
C GLY A 298 5.29 15.01 -5.90
N VAL A 299 5.21 14.62 -4.63
CA VAL A 299 5.41 15.52 -3.48
C VAL A 299 6.80 15.27 -2.90
N ILE A 300 7.51 16.35 -2.59
CA ILE A 300 8.79 16.31 -1.88
C ILE A 300 8.62 17.02 -0.53
N ALA A 301 8.95 16.31 0.54
CA ALA A 301 9.06 16.83 1.89
C ALA A 301 10.53 16.78 2.33
N LYS A 302 11.14 17.94 2.56
CA LYS A 302 12.55 18.06 2.93
C LYS A 302 12.67 18.59 4.35
N VAL A 303 13.50 17.90 5.14
CA VAL A 303 13.75 18.18 6.55
C VAL A 303 15.25 18.35 6.74
N SER A 304 15.66 19.50 7.28
CA SER A 304 17.05 19.78 7.63
C SER A 304 17.29 19.40 9.09
N LEU A 305 18.07 18.34 9.31
CA LEU A 305 18.56 17.90 10.62
C LEU A 305 19.97 18.49 10.86
N SER A 306 20.44 18.51 12.10
CA SER A 306 21.67 19.21 12.51
C SER A 306 22.91 18.94 11.62
N ASN A 307 23.10 17.69 11.16
CA ASN A 307 24.22 17.30 10.28
C ASN A 307 23.77 16.67 8.95
N TYR A 308 22.47 16.50 8.74
CA TYR A 308 21.95 15.77 7.59
C TYR A 308 20.73 16.46 7.00
N THR A 309 20.58 16.38 5.68
CA THR A 309 19.35 16.76 5.00
C THR A 309 18.62 15.50 4.55
N THR A 310 17.38 15.33 5.01
CA THR A 310 16.49 14.23 4.61
C THR A 310 15.47 14.74 3.62
N SER A 311 15.38 14.14 2.45
CA SER A 311 14.36 14.45 1.43
C SER A 311 13.51 13.22 1.16
N VAL A 312 12.20 13.32 1.45
CA VAL A 312 11.22 12.27 1.22
C VAL A 312 10.38 12.65 0.01
N PHE A 313 10.49 11.85 -1.05
CA PHE A 313 9.65 11.96 -2.24
C PHE A 313 8.56 10.89 -2.22
N PHE A 314 7.35 11.23 -2.68
CA PHE A 314 6.28 10.28 -2.93
C PHE A 314 5.44 10.69 -4.15
N ASP A 315 5.30 9.79 -5.12
CA ASP A 315 4.49 9.98 -6.34
C ASP A 315 3.11 9.31 -6.28
N GLY A 316 2.81 8.67 -5.14
CA GLY A 316 1.60 7.88 -4.92
C GLY A 316 1.77 6.37 -5.07
N LYS A 317 2.91 5.91 -5.60
CA LYS A 317 3.23 4.49 -5.78
C LYS A 317 4.64 4.10 -5.32
N THR A 318 5.55 5.05 -5.30
CA THR A 318 6.96 4.92 -4.99
C THR A 318 7.36 6.02 -4.01
N ALA A 319 8.03 5.64 -2.93
CA ALA A 319 8.67 6.58 -2.03
C ALA A 319 10.19 6.51 -2.15
N GLN A 320 10.87 7.64 -2.18
CA GLN A 320 12.33 7.71 -2.14
C GLN A 320 12.79 8.63 -1.04
N ILE A 321 13.62 8.11 -0.14
CA ILE A 321 14.16 8.82 1.01
C ILE A 321 15.64 9.01 0.76
N ARG A 322 16.05 10.24 0.44
CA ARG A 322 17.44 10.60 0.21
C ARG A 322 18.03 11.28 1.44
N LEU A 323 19.19 10.82 1.88
CA LEU A 323 19.92 11.33 3.04
C LEU A 323 21.26 11.90 2.57
N LYS A 324 21.50 13.17 2.86
CA LYS A 324 22.78 13.84 2.59
C LYS A 324 23.46 14.30 3.86
N GLY A 325 24.79 14.11 3.97
CA GLY A 325 25.55 14.56 5.13
C GLY A 325 27.07 14.45 4.97
N PRO A 326 27.85 14.71 6.04
CA PRO A 326 29.31 14.64 5.98
C PRO A 326 29.83 13.22 5.70
N ALA A 327 30.92 13.11 4.95
CA ALA A 327 31.60 11.82 4.71
C ALA A 327 32.08 11.16 6.01
N GLY A 328 32.18 9.83 5.99
CA GLY A 328 32.61 8.98 7.10
C GLY A 328 31.60 8.87 8.24
N LYS A 329 30.51 9.64 8.22
CA LYS A 329 29.44 9.61 9.22
C LYS A 329 28.17 9.07 8.58
N VAL A 330 27.94 7.77 8.71
CA VAL A 330 26.65 7.15 8.36
C VAL A 330 25.68 7.43 9.51
N PRO A 331 24.49 8.01 9.25
CA PRO A 331 23.52 8.23 10.31
C PRO A 331 23.05 6.89 10.89
N SER A 332 22.93 6.83 12.22
CA SER A 332 22.31 5.67 12.90
C SER A 332 20.81 5.66 12.60
N LEU A 333 20.42 4.90 11.57
CA LEU A 333 19.04 4.74 11.14
C LEU A 333 18.44 3.47 11.74
N GLN A 334 17.28 3.61 12.38
CA GLN A 334 16.43 2.47 12.74
C GLN A 334 15.28 2.35 11.73
N GLY A 335 14.80 1.13 11.48
CA GLY A 335 13.72 0.87 10.52
C GLY A 335 14.21 0.23 9.21
N LEU A 336 13.27 0.02 8.27
CA LEU A 336 13.51 -0.76 7.04
C LEU A 336 14.49 -0.11 6.04
N CYS A 337 14.74 1.19 6.16
CA CYS A 337 15.74 1.91 5.36
C CYS A 337 17.13 1.93 6.01
N GLY A 338 17.26 1.51 7.27
CA GLY A 338 18.54 1.33 7.95
C GLY A 338 19.01 -0.12 7.88
N ASN A 339 20.12 -0.42 8.57
CA ASN A 339 20.66 -1.77 8.68
C ASN A 339 19.93 -2.54 9.79
N SER A 340 18.71 -3.02 9.52
CA SER A 340 17.93 -3.75 10.51
C SER A 340 18.24 -5.24 10.46
N SER A 341 19.03 -5.72 11.42
CA SER A 341 19.00 -7.12 11.90
C SER A 341 17.70 -7.46 12.63
N SER A 342 16.82 -6.47 12.82
CA SER A 342 15.50 -6.54 13.45
C SER A 342 14.49 -7.29 12.57
N SER A 343 13.69 -8.16 13.18
CA SER A 343 12.62 -8.85 12.46
C SER A 343 11.54 -7.88 11.97
N LEU A 344 10.94 -8.10 10.79
CA LEU A 344 9.81 -7.29 10.28
C LEU A 344 8.68 -7.15 11.32
N SER A 345 8.50 -8.14 12.19
CA SER A 345 7.53 -8.11 13.29
C SER A 345 7.77 -7.01 14.33
N GLU A 346 9.02 -6.62 14.60
CA GLU A 346 9.37 -5.58 15.58
C GLU A 346 9.14 -4.17 15.05
N LEU A 347 9.28 -3.98 13.74
CA LEU A 347 9.11 -2.68 13.07
C LEU A 347 7.64 -2.35 12.73
N ARG A 348 6.74 -3.32 12.94
CA ARG A 348 5.31 -3.22 12.66
C ARG A 348 4.61 -2.42 13.75
N LEU A 349 3.87 -1.37 13.35
CA LEU A 349 3.11 -0.54 14.29
C LEU A 349 1.95 -1.34 14.92
N SER A 350 1.95 -1.44 16.25
CA SER A 350 0.96 -2.19 17.05
C SER A 350 -0.48 -1.67 16.89
N ALA A 351 -0.65 -0.39 16.54
CA ALA A 351 -1.95 0.25 16.30
C ALA A 351 -2.64 -0.18 14.98
N TYR A 352 -1.94 -0.87 14.07
CA TYR A 352 -2.45 -1.29 12.76
C TYR A 352 -2.41 -2.82 12.59
N LYS A 353 -2.68 -3.60 13.65
CA LYS A 353 -2.77 -5.07 13.57
C LYS A 353 -4.01 -5.50 12.79
N HIS A 354 -3.90 -5.67 11.48
CA HIS A 354 -4.81 -6.53 10.73
C HIS A 354 -4.25 -7.96 10.64
N THR A 355 -5.01 -8.92 11.16
CA THR A 355 -4.77 -10.36 11.01
C THR A 355 -5.33 -10.83 9.68
N THR A 356 -4.48 -10.94 8.66
CA THR A 356 -4.85 -11.69 7.45
C THR A 356 -3.58 -12.14 6.77
N THR A 357 -3.30 -13.43 6.91
CA THR A 357 -2.24 -14.13 6.19
C THR A 357 -2.59 -14.17 4.70
N LEU A 358 -1.65 -13.78 3.85
CA LEU A 358 -1.78 -13.87 2.40
C LEU A 358 -1.81 -15.37 2.01
N HIS A 359 -2.89 -15.84 1.38
CA HIS A 359 -2.90 -17.15 0.74
C HIS A 359 -2.53 -17.00 -0.73
N PRO A 360 -1.48 -17.69 -1.22
CA PRO A 360 -1.13 -17.64 -2.63
C PRO A 360 -2.21 -18.38 -3.42
N SER A 361 -2.86 -17.66 -4.34
CA SER A 361 -3.65 -18.29 -5.39
C SER A 361 -3.26 -17.64 -6.71
N VAL A 362 -2.73 -18.45 -7.64
CA VAL A 362 -3.07 -18.51 -9.07
C VAL A 362 -1.94 -19.18 -9.88
N SER A 363 -2.39 -19.88 -10.92
CA SER A 363 -1.78 -20.73 -11.94
C SER A 363 -0.48 -20.23 -12.57
N HIS A 364 0.44 -21.19 -12.79
CA HIS A 364 1.88 -21.02 -13.01
C HIS A 364 2.34 -20.70 -14.46
N SER A 365 1.44 -20.51 -15.44
CA SER A 365 1.83 -20.46 -16.87
C SER A 365 1.88 -19.06 -17.52
N VAL A 366 1.26 -18.03 -16.93
CA VAL A 366 1.27 -16.64 -17.47
C VAL A 366 2.37 -15.76 -16.82
N LEU A 367 2.94 -16.20 -15.70
CA LEU A 367 3.92 -15.44 -14.89
C LEU A 367 5.35 -15.37 -15.50
N LEU A 368 5.74 -16.35 -16.32
CA LEU A 368 7.14 -16.55 -16.75
C LEU A 368 7.66 -15.53 -17.78
N HIS A 369 6.78 -14.98 -18.64
CA HIS A 369 7.20 -14.01 -19.67
C HIS A 369 7.32 -12.57 -19.15
N LEU A 370 6.72 -12.28 -17.99
CA LEU A 370 6.52 -10.93 -17.47
C LEU A 370 7.68 -10.44 -16.57
N CYS A 371 8.39 -11.33 -15.86
CA CYS A 371 9.59 -10.97 -15.10
C CYS A 371 10.74 -10.45 -15.97
N ASN A 372 10.75 -10.85 -17.24
CA ASN A 372 11.83 -10.50 -18.16
C ASN A 372 11.93 -8.99 -18.41
N SER A 373 10.85 -8.22 -18.19
CA SER A 373 10.91 -6.76 -18.28
C SER A 373 11.78 -6.13 -17.19
N CYS A 374 11.96 -6.78 -16.04
CA CYS A 374 12.88 -6.31 -15.01
C CYS A 374 14.34 -6.29 -15.51
N ASN A 375 14.71 -7.18 -16.44
CA ASN A 375 16.04 -7.22 -17.04
C ASN A 375 16.31 -6.03 -17.97
N LEU A 376 15.31 -5.20 -18.31
CA LEU A 376 15.51 -3.97 -19.07
C LEU A 376 16.46 -3.00 -18.34
N LEU A 377 16.51 -3.06 -17.01
CA LEU A 377 17.48 -2.29 -16.21
C LEU A 377 18.94 -2.66 -16.47
N LYS A 378 19.22 -3.85 -17.04
CA LYS A 378 20.58 -4.26 -17.46
C LYS A 378 20.95 -3.75 -18.86
N ALA A 379 20.00 -3.21 -19.61
CA ALA A 379 20.19 -2.78 -20.99
C ALA A 379 20.24 -1.24 -21.11
N ALA A 380 20.73 -0.76 -22.25
CA ALA A 380 20.66 0.66 -22.57
C ALA A 380 19.19 1.12 -22.64
N PRO A 381 18.85 2.34 -22.16
CA PRO A 381 19.77 3.40 -21.72
C PRO A 381 20.18 3.33 -20.23
N PHE A 382 19.65 2.39 -19.44
CA PHE A 382 19.89 2.33 -17.99
C PHE A 382 21.35 2.05 -17.61
N THR A 383 22.12 1.44 -18.52
CA THR A 383 23.57 1.21 -18.36
C THR A 383 24.36 2.48 -18.07
N ALA A 384 23.86 3.67 -18.47
CA ALA A 384 24.49 4.96 -18.16
C ALA A 384 24.51 5.29 -16.65
N CYS A 385 23.70 4.61 -15.84
CA CYS A 385 23.59 4.84 -14.39
C CYS A 385 24.29 3.78 -13.54
N HIS A 386 24.76 2.67 -14.14
CA HIS A 386 25.30 1.52 -13.41
C HIS A 386 26.58 1.84 -12.62
N SER A 387 27.35 2.84 -13.05
CA SER A 387 28.55 3.31 -12.33
C SER A 387 28.22 3.93 -10.97
N ASP A 388 27.01 4.49 -10.85
CA ASP A 388 26.60 5.27 -9.69
C ASP A 388 25.59 4.51 -8.84
N ILE A 389 24.62 3.85 -9.47
CA ILE A 389 23.56 3.11 -8.78
C ILE A 389 23.51 1.68 -9.31
N ASP A 390 23.79 0.72 -8.42
CA ASP A 390 23.65 -0.69 -8.71
C ASP A 390 22.20 -1.02 -9.09
N PRO A 391 21.93 -1.54 -10.30
CA PRO A 391 20.59 -1.92 -10.72
C PRO A 391 20.09 -3.20 -10.04
N GLU A 392 20.94 -4.06 -9.50
CA GLU A 392 20.56 -5.41 -9.05
C GLU A 392 19.50 -5.43 -7.93
N PRO A 393 19.54 -4.55 -6.91
CA PRO A 393 18.46 -4.45 -5.93
C PRO A 393 17.10 -4.09 -6.53
N TYR A 394 17.08 -3.20 -7.54
CA TYR A 394 15.85 -2.81 -8.24
C TYR A 394 15.30 -3.94 -9.11
N ILE A 395 16.18 -4.69 -9.76
CA ILE A 395 15.82 -5.88 -10.54
C ILE A 395 15.26 -6.97 -9.64
N THR A 396 15.88 -7.17 -8.48
CA THR A 396 15.42 -8.14 -7.47
C THR A 396 14.05 -7.76 -6.93
N ALA A 397 13.85 -6.50 -6.55
CA ALA A 397 12.57 -5.97 -6.09
C ALA A 397 11.46 -6.12 -7.17
N CYS A 398 11.80 -5.81 -8.42
CA CYS A 398 10.93 -5.96 -9.58
C CYS A 398 10.53 -7.42 -9.81
N ASN A 399 11.50 -8.34 -9.86
CA ASN A 399 11.25 -9.78 -10.05
C ASN A 399 10.39 -10.33 -8.91
N ASN A 400 10.72 -10.04 -7.65
CA ASN A 400 9.96 -10.52 -6.50
C ASN A 400 8.48 -10.08 -6.51
N THR A 401 8.18 -8.96 -7.18
CA THR A 401 6.83 -8.39 -7.28
C THR A 401 6.11 -8.83 -8.56
N LEU A 402 6.69 -8.60 -9.74
CA LEU A 402 6.08 -8.89 -11.05
C LEU A 402 6.02 -10.39 -11.34
N CYS A 403 6.95 -11.20 -10.80
CA CYS A 403 6.85 -12.66 -10.87
C CYS A 403 5.76 -13.22 -9.97
N LYS A 404 5.05 -12.40 -9.20
CA LYS A 404 3.93 -12.84 -8.37
C LYS A 404 2.64 -12.15 -8.76
N TYR A 405 2.66 -10.98 -9.40
CA TYR A 405 1.50 -10.14 -9.70
C TYR A 405 1.42 -9.88 -11.22
N PRO A 406 0.26 -10.11 -11.89
CA PRO A 406 0.13 -9.90 -13.34
C PRO A 406 0.35 -8.43 -13.73
N VAL A 407 0.80 -8.15 -14.96
CA VAL A 407 1.02 -6.77 -15.45
C VAL A 407 -0.31 -6.02 -15.61
N VAL A 408 -0.73 -5.35 -14.55
CA VAL A 408 -1.88 -4.43 -14.49
C VAL A 408 -1.48 -3.15 -13.73
N ASP A 409 -2.21 -2.05 -13.92
CA ASP A 409 -2.07 -0.78 -13.17
C ASP A 409 -0.71 -0.03 -13.29
N GLY A 410 0.04 -0.27 -14.38
CA GLY A 410 1.32 0.44 -14.66
C GLY A 410 2.54 -0.13 -13.92
N LEU A 411 2.38 -1.26 -13.23
CA LEU A 411 3.40 -1.88 -12.38
C LEU A 411 4.72 -2.22 -13.09
N ASN A 412 4.66 -2.52 -14.39
CA ASN A 412 5.84 -2.80 -15.20
C ASN A 412 6.80 -1.59 -15.29
N CYS A 413 6.24 -0.39 -15.33
CA CYS A 413 7.01 0.85 -15.41
C CYS A 413 7.44 1.35 -14.03
N GLN A 414 6.70 1.01 -12.97
CA GLN A 414 6.93 1.53 -11.62
C GLN A 414 8.36 1.31 -11.10
N PHE A 415 8.93 0.11 -11.28
CA PHE A 415 10.31 -0.16 -10.85
C PHE A 415 11.36 0.51 -11.75
N LEU A 416 11.06 0.66 -13.05
CA LEU A 416 11.92 1.38 -13.99
C LEU A 416 11.94 2.89 -13.68
N GLU A 417 10.78 3.46 -13.32
CA GLU A 417 10.65 4.85 -12.88
C GLU A 417 11.40 5.10 -11.57
N ALA A 418 11.27 4.19 -10.61
CA ALA A 418 12.01 4.28 -9.35
C ALA A 418 13.53 4.31 -9.59
N TYR A 419 14.04 3.43 -10.46
CA TYR A 419 15.46 3.41 -10.81
C TYR A 419 15.88 4.67 -11.59
N ALA A 420 15.12 5.06 -12.62
CA ALA A 420 15.41 6.27 -13.40
C ALA A 420 15.42 7.55 -12.54
N ARG A 421 14.55 7.62 -11.52
CA ARG A 421 14.55 8.71 -10.55
C ARG A 421 15.75 8.64 -9.61
N ALA A 422 16.14 7.44 -9.16
CA ALA A 422 17.39 7.29 -8.41
C ALA A 422 18.58 7.85 -9.21
N CYS A 423 18.66 7.53 -10.50
CA CYS A 423 19.67 8.10 -11.40
C CYS A 423 19.62 9.63 -11.51
N SER A 424 18.41 10.20 -11.64
CA SER A 424 18.26 11.66 -11.75
C SER A 424 18.63 12.39 -10.47
N LEU A 425 18.48 11.77 -9.30
CA LEU A 425 18.98 12.31 -8.02
C LEU A 425 20.51 12.46 -8.04
N HIS A 426 21.21 11.68 -8.87
CA HIS A 426 22.66 11.76 -9.11
C HIS A 426 23.03 12.56 -10.37
N ASN A 427 22.15 13.43 -10.85
CA ASN A 427 22.34 14.25 -12.06
C ASN A 427 22.54 13.45 -13.36
N ILE A 428 22.20 12.15 -13.37
CA ILE A 428 22.24 11.31 -14.56
C ILE A 428 20.86 11.35 -15.22
N THR A 429 20.79 11.96 -16.40
CA THR A 429 19.55 12.02 -17.17
C THR A 429 19.52 10.89 -18.18
N LEU A 430 18.57 9.96 -18.01
CA LEU A 430 18.32 8.91 -18.98
C LEU A 430 17.42 9.49 -20.09
N GLU A 431 17.97 9.82 -21.25
CA GLU A 431 17.15 10.33 -22.36
C GLU A 431 16.41 9.20 -23.08
N GLY A 432 15.16 9.45 -23.49
CA GLY A 432 14.36 8.53 -24.31
C GLY A 432 13.96 7.19 -23.68
N TRP A 433 14.36 6.91 -22.43
CA TRP A 433 14.17 5.59 -21.82
C TRP A 433 12.72 5.12 -21.82
N ARG A 434 11.77 6.04 -21.55
CA ARG A 434 10.33 5.73 -21.49
C ARG A 434 9.80 5.22 -22.83
N SER A 435 10.20 5.86 -23.93
CA SER A 435 9.83 5.45 -25.28
C SER A 435 10.40 4.08 -25.63
N ASN A 436 11.64 3.80 -25.22
CA ASN A 436 12.30 2.51 -25.49
C ASN A 436 11.60 1.33 -24.80
N VAL A 437 11.02 1.55 -23.62
CA VAL A 437 10.35 0.50 -22.84
C VAL A 437 8.81 0.60 -22.88
N SER A 438 8.25 1.47 -23.74
CA SER A 438 6.81 1.73 -23.87
C SER A 438 6.11 2.17 -22.57
N CYS A 439 6.81 2.92 -21.72
CA CYS A 439 6.23 3.54 -20.53
C CYS A 439 5.60 4.89 -20.89
N SER A 440 4.42 5.16 -20.32
CA SER A 440 3.76 6.47 -20.46
C SER A 440 4.51 7.52 -19.62
N PRO A 441 4.44 8.82 -19.97
CA PRO A 441 5.01 9.87 -19.13
C PRO A 441 4.42 9.79 -17.71
N PRO A 442 5.21 10.11 -16.67
CA PRO A 442 4.74 10.04 -15.30
C PRO A 442 3.65 11.09 -15.13
N GLN A 443 2.42 10.64 -14.96
CA GLN A 443 1.36 11.47 -14.42
C GLN A 443 1.31 11.14 -12.93
N ALA A 444 1.99 11.93 -12.11
CA ALA A 444 1.84 11.77 -10.67
C ALA A 444 0.39 12.11 -10.30
N PHE A 445 -0.16 11.27 -9.42
CA PHE A 445 -1.49 11.44 -8.87
C PHE A 445 -2.63 11.22 -9.88
N CYS A 446 -3.82 10.92 -9.34
CA CYS A 446 -4.97 10.41 -10.10
C CYS A 446 -5.67 11.44 -11.01
N GLN A 447 -4.95 12.20 -11.85
CA GLN A 447 -5.51 13.26 -12.71
C GLN A 447 -6.44 14.23 -11.93
N GLY A 448 -6.14 14.48 -10.65
CA GLY A 448 -6.96 15.31 -9.76
C GLY A 448 -8.19 14.61 -9.14
N LYS A 449 -8.42 13.32 -9.41
CA LYS A 449 -9.45 12.52 -8.74
C LYS A 449 -8.99 12.08 -7.35
N ILE A 450 -9.91 12.18 -6.40
CA ILE A 450 -9.77 11.69 -5.04
C ILE A 450 -10.42 10.31 -4.98
N CYS A 451 -9.66 9.30 -4.56
CA CYS A 451 -10.19 7.94 -4.38
C CYS A 451 -10.66 7.75 -2.93
N SER A 452 -11.76 7.02 -2.76
CA SER A 452 -12.30 6.69 -1.44
C SER A 452 -11.39 5.68 -0.71
N ALA A 453 -11.67 5.41 0.57
CA ALA A 453 -10.85 4.51 1.38
C ALA A 453 -10.77 3.09 0.82
N HIS A 454 -11.84 2.62 0.15
CA HIS A 454 -11.90 1.29 -0.46
C HIS A 454 -11.41 1.25 -1.90
N GLU A 455 -10.84 2.36 -2.38
CA GLU A 455 -10.32 2.51 -3.73
C GLU A 455 -8.81 2.78 -3.71
N PHE A 456 -8.18 2.55 -4.86
CA PHE A 456 -6.80 2.92 -5.12
C PHE A 456 -6.66 3.55 -6.50
N CYS A 457 -5.62 4.37 -6.67
CA CYS A 457 -5.37 5.08 -7.92
C CYS A 457 -4.67 4.20 -8.96
N ALA A 458 -5.25 4.09 -10.17
CA ALA A 458 -4.62 3.46 -11.32
C ALA A 458 -4.46 4.43 -12.51
N GLU A 459 -3.23 4.46 -13.05
CA GLU A 459 -2.69 5.45 -14.00
C GLU A 459 -3.55 5.80 -15.21
N LYS A 460 -4.36 4.86 -15.72
CA LYS A 460 -5.14 5.04 -16.97
C LYS A 460 -6.65 4.94 -16.78
N THR A 461 -7.11 4.48 -15.62
CA THR A 461 -8.51 4.10 -15.39
C THR A 461 -9.16 4.84 -14.22
N GLY A 462 -8.43 5.70 -13.50
CA GLY A 462 -8.94 6.43 -12.34
C GLY A 462 -8.93 5.59 -11.06
N CYS A 463 -9.91 5.81 -10.18
CA CYS A 463 -10.05 5.10 -8.92
C CYS A 463 -10.65 3.70 -9.14
N LEU A 464 -9.95 2.67 -8.68
CA LEU A 464 -10.34 1.28 -8.82
C LEU A 464 -10.59 0.63 -7.46
N CYS A 465 -11.39 -0.43 -7.42
CA CYS A 465 -11.70 -1.07 -6.15
C CYS A 465 -10.52 -1.87 -5.61
N ARG A 466 -10.25 -1.71 -4.31
CA ARG A 466 -9.33 -2.61 -3.59
C ARG A 466 -9.88 -4.02 -3.53
N ALA A 467 -9.00 -5.01 -3.60
CA ALA A 467 -9.35 -6.42 -3.74
C ALA A 467 -10.14 -6.98 -2.57
N ILE A 468 -9.85 -6.55 -1.34
CA ILE A 468 -10.53 -7.07 -0.15
C ILE A 468 -11.96 -6.55 -0.11
N PHE A 469 -12.12 -5.24 -0.31
CA PHE A 469 -13.44 -4.62 -0.38
C PHE A 469 -14.27 -5.16 -1.55
N ALA A 470 -13.68 -5.31 -2.75
CA ALA A 470 -14.36 -5.83 -3.92
C ALA A 470 -14.68 -7.33 -3.83
N SER A 471 -14.01 -8.08 -2.95
CA SER A 471 -14.13 -9.53 -2.88
C SER A 471 -15.54 -10.06 -2.66
N PRO A 472 -16.31 -9.61 -1.65
CA PRO A 472 -17.66 -10.12 -1.42
C PRO A 472 -18.50 -9.95 -2.69
N TYR A 473 -18.43 -8.79 -3.34
CA TYR A 473 -19.18 -8.48 -4.55
C TYR A 473 -18.74 -9.32 -5.76
N ARG A 474 -17.43 -9.47 -5.99
CA ARG A 474 -16.91 -10.28 -7.10
C ARG A 474 -17.21 -11.76 -6.95
N SER A 475 -17.27 -12.27 -5.71
CA SER A 475 -17.59 -13.69 -5.46
C SER A 475 -19.04 -14.05 -5.75
N THR A 476 -19.94 -13.07 -5.70
CA THR A 476 -21.37 -13.21 -5.95
C THR A 476 -21.82 -12.56 -7.26
N ASP A 477 -20.87 -12.05 -8.06
CA ASP A 477 -21.10 -11.25 -9.26
C ASP A 477 -22.09 -10.08 -9.04
N THR A 478 -22.04 -9.45 -7.86
CA THR A 478 -22.84 -8.26 -7.55
C THR A 478 -22.04 -6.98 -7.74
N LEU A 479 -22.75 -5.86 -7.88
CA LEU A 479 -22.17 -4.52 -8.05
C LEU A 479 -22.39 -3.60 -6.85
N GLY A 480 -22.92 -4.14 -5.75
CA GLY A 480 -23.43 -3.36 -4.64
C GLY A 480 -23.90 -4.20 -3.47
N ASP A 481 -24.30 -3.50 -2.42
CA ASP A 481 -24.88 -4.10 -1.23
C ASP A 481 -26.27 -4.67 -1.52
N PRO A 482 -26.71 -5.68 -0.74
CA PRO A 482 -28.07 -6.18 -0.83
C PRO A 482 -29.11 -5.06 -0.63
N THR A 483 -30.28 -5.23 -1.24
CA THR A 483 -31.39 -4.28 -1.04
C THR A 483 -31.76 -4.19 0.43
N VAL A 484 -31.79 -2.96 0.94
CA VAL A 484 -32.27 -2.63 2.28
C VAL A 484 -33.76 -2.30 2.18
N CYS A 485 -34.55 -3.06 2.91
CA CYS A 485 -36.00 -2.99 2.88
C CYS A 485 -36.54 -2.48 4.24
N SER A 486 -37.41 -1.49 4.20
CA SER A 486 -38.19 -0.98 5.34
C SER A 486 -39.67 -1.03 5.02
N GLN A 487 -40.56 -0.89 6.00
CA GLN A 487 -42.02 -1.12 5.84
C GLN A 487 -42.60 -0.51 4.55
N ASN A 488 -42.23 0.74 4.22
CA ASN A 488 -42.74 1.47 3.04
C ASN A 488 -41.63 2.06 2.15
N SER A 489 -40.39 1.55 2.23
CA SER A 489 -39.29 2.03 1.39
C SER A 489 -38.29 0.93 1.09
N ALA A 490 -37.61 1.06 -0.05
CA ALA A 490 -36.48 0.22 -0.40
C ALA A 490 -35.35 1.07 -0.93
N SER A 491 -34.13 0.68 -0.62
CA SER A 491 -32.92 1.26 -1.17
C SER A 491 -31.93 0.18 -1.58
N ILE A 492 -31.19 0.45 -2.63
CA ILE A 492 -30.08 -0.37 -3.09
C ILE A 492 -28.89 0.54 -3.34
N THR A 493 -27.72 0.11 -2.90
CA THR A 493 -26.49 0.90 -2.99
C THR A 493 -25.49 0.14 -3.83
N LEU A 494 -25.04 0.76 -4.92
CA LEU A 494 -24.02 0.22 -5.82
C LEU A 494 -22.67 0.87 -5.53
N VAL A 495 -21.61 0.10 -5.72
CA VAL A 495 -20.22 0.55 -5.51
C VAL A 495 -19.73 1.25 -6.78
N GLY A 496 -19.32 2.52 -6.66
CA GLY A 496 -18.89 3.34 -7.79
C GLY A 496 -17.72 2.74 -8.58
N CYS A 497 -16.66 2.28 -7.90
CA CYS A 497 -15.53 1.65 -8.58
C CYS A 497 -15.89 0.34 -9.31
N LEU A 498 -16.87 -0.44 -8.86
CA LEU A 498 -17.32 -1.65 -9.56
C LEU A 498 -18.10 -1.31 -10.83
N LEU A 499 -18.90 -0.24 -10.80
CA LEU A 499 -19.57 0.29 -11.98
C LEU A 499 -18.56 0.78 -13.02
N MET A 500 -17.56 1.54 -12.60
CA MET A 500 -16.49 2.02 -13.48
C MET A 500 -15.68 0.88 -14.11
N GLU A 501 -15.33 -0.16 -13.35
CA GLU A 501 -14.64 -1.35 -13.87
C GLU A 501 -15.43 -2.08 -14.96
N LYS A 502 -16.77 -1.99 -14.93
CA LYS A 502 -17.68 -2.54 -15.94
C LYS A 502 -18.02 -1.54 -17.05
N GLY A 503 -17.47 -0.33 -17.03
CA GLY A 503 -17.72 0.72 -18.02
C GLY A 503 -19.11 1.36 -17.92
N ILE A 504 -19.73 1.32 -16.73
CA ILE A 504 -21.07 1.87 -16.49
C ILE A 504 -20.95 3.25 -15.86
N ASP A 505 -21.52 4.25 -16.52
CA ASP A 505 -21.68 5.59 -15.97
C ASP A 505 -22.93 5.66 -15.09
N TYR A 506 -22.74 5.93 -13.79
CA TYR A 506 -23.85 6.01 -12.84
C TYR A 506 -24.84 7.14 -13.17
N SER A 507 -24.39 8.21 -13.83
CA SER A 507 -25.24 9.36 -14.16
C SER A 507 -26.30 9.03 -15.21
N ALA A 508 -26.08 7.98 -16.00
CA ALA A 508 -27.03 7.47 -16.98
C ALA A 508 -28.07 6.51 -16.37
N LEU A 509 -27.93 6.17 -15.08
CA LEU A 509 -28.78 5.20 -14.38
C LEU A 509 -29.96 5.87 -13.69
N HIS A 510 -31.13 5.24 -13.82
CA HIS A 510 -32.36 5.67 -13.15
C HIS A 510 -33.22 4.45 -12.77
N LEU A 511 -34.19 4.65 -11.88
CA LEU A 511 -35.24 3.66 -11.59
C LEU A 511 -36.25 3.59 -12.76
N LYS A 512 -37.30 2.76 -12.68
CA LYS A 512 -38.34 2.70 -13.73
C LYS A 512 -38.91 4.08 -14.09
N ASP A 513 -39.01 4.99 -13.11
CA ASP A 513 -39.21 6.42 -13.35
C ASP A 513 -37.87 7.12 -13.64
N GLN A 514 -37.75 7.73 -14.82
CA GLN A 514 -36.56 8.44 -15.28
C GLN A 514 -36.15 9.62 -14.38
N ASN A 515 -37.10 10.22 -13.65
CA ASN A 515 -36.81 11.32 -12.73
C ASN A 515 -36.20 10.84 -11.40
N CYS A 516 -36.09 9.54 -11.19
CA CYS A 516 -35.50 8.95 -10.00
C CYS A 516 -34.11 8.39 -10.31
N THR A 517 -33.11 9.27 -10.23
CA THR A 517 -31.69 8.95 -10.43
C THR A 517 -31.00 8.54 -9.13
N GLY A 518 -29.82 7.92 -9.25
CA GLY A 518 -29.00 7.55 -8.10
C GLY A 518 -28.34 8.76 -7.44
N GLN A 519 -28.19 8.71 -6.12
CA GLN A 519 -27.47 9.72 -5.34
C GLN A 519 -26.08 9.20 -4.98
N MET A 520 -25.04 9.88 -5.46
CA MET A 520 -23.64 9.57 -5.13
C MET A 520 -23.28 10.15 -3.76
N ASP A 521 -22.70 9.32 -2.89
CA ASP A 521 -21.98 9.77 -1.71
C ASP A 521 -20.53 10.08 -2.09
N GLU A 522 -20.15 11.36 -2.09
CA GLU A 522 -18.82 11.83 -2.47
C GLU A 522 -17.68 11.33 -1.57
N LEU A 523 -17.98 10.90 -0.33
CA LEU A 523 -16.96 10.40 0.61
C LEU A 523 -16.68 8.92 0.39
N THR A 524 -17.74 8.12 0.20
CA THR A 524 -17.62 6.68 -0.01
C THR A 524 -17.49 6.32 -1.48
N ASN A 525 -17.89 7.19 -2.42
CA ASN A 525 -18.06 6.88 -3.84
C ASN A 525 -19.03 5.70 -4.08
N MET A 526 -20.11 5.65 -3.30
CA MET A 526 -21.20 4.68 -3.44
C MET A 526 -22.47 5.39 -3.88
N VAL A 527 -23.20 4.80 -4.83
CA VAL A 527 -24.42 5.38 -5.40
C VAL A 527 -25.65 4.66 -4.88
N THR A 528 -26.59 5.39 -4.27
CA THR A 528 -27.81 4.82 -3.70
C THR A 528 -29.03 5.20 -4.53
N PHE A 529 -29.84 4.19 -4.88
CA PHE A 529 -31.15 4.35 -5.47
C PHE A 529 -32.19 3.98 -4.42
N SER A 530 -33.24 4.79 -4.28
CA SER A 530 -34.31 4.52 -3.31
C SER A 530 -35.67 4.96 -3.81
N PHE A 531 -36.70 4.33 -3.28
CA PHE A 531 -38.09 4.73 -3.45
C PHE A 531 -38.86 4.55 -2.13
N ASN A 532 -39.97 5.27 -1.98
CA ASN A 532 -40.85 5.15 -0.83
C ASN A 532 -42.32 5.34 -1.21
N SER A 533 -43.23 5.19 -0.26
CA SER A 533 -44.68 5.37 -0.48
C SER A 533 -45.09 6.75 -1.00
N SER A 534 -44.31 7.80 -0.71
CA SER A 534 -44.59 9.18 -1.19
C SER A 534 -43.99 9.47 -2.57
N ARG A 535 -42.90 8.78 -2.93
CA ARG A 535 -42.18 8.89 -4.20
C ARG A 535 -41.90 7.47 -4.71
N THR A 536 -42.88 6.92 -5.41
CA THR A 536 -42.92 5.50 -5.81
C THR A 536 -41.89 5.15 -6.89
N CYS A 537 -41.44 6.12 -7.70
CA CYS A 537 -40.40 5.93 -8.73
C CYS A 537 -40.64 4.72 -9.66
N GLY A 538 -41.89 4.45 -10.02
CA GLY A 538 -42.27 3.31 -10.86
C GLY A 538 -42.21 1.94 -10.17
N MET A 539 -42.22 1.90 -8.84
CA MET A 539 -42.35 0.69 -8.03
C MET A 539 -43.61 -0.11 -8.40
N GLU A 540 -43.45 -1.43 -8.54
CA GLU A 540 -44.52 -2.38 -8.77
C GLU A 540 -44.73 -3.28 -7.55
N VAL A 541 -45.98 -3.61 -7.23
CA VAL A 541 -46.33 -4.49 -6.12
C VAL A 541 -46.94 -5.78 -6.67
N SER A 542 -46.42 -6.92 -6.25
CA SER A 542 -46.87 -8.25 -6.67
C SER A 542 -46.97 -9.20 -5.47
N THR A 543 -47.76 -10.27 -5.58
CA THR A 543 -47.95 -11.26 -4.51
C THR A 543 -47.63 -12.67 -5.00
N ASN A 544 -46.84 -13.44 -4.26
CA ASN A 544 -46.53 -14.84 -4.56
C ASN A 544 -46.61 -15.69 -3.29
N ASN A 545 -47.49 -16.71 -3.24
CA ASN A 545 -47.52 -17.77 -2.22
C ASN A 545 -47.21 -17.31 -0.77
N SER A 546 -47.97 -16.31 -0.28
CA SER A 546 -47.85 -15.73 1.08
C SER A 546 -46.69 -14.73 1.29
N GLN A 547 -46.12 -14.22 0.21
CA GLN A 547 -45.13 -13.13 0.20
C GLN A 547 -45.66 -11.92 -0.60
N LEU A 548 -45.64 -10.73 0.02
CA LEU A 548 -45.83 -9.46 -0.68
C LEU A 548 -44.46 -9.02 -1.23
N ILE A 549 -44.38 -8.71 -2.53
CA ILE A 549 -43.13 -8.43 -3.23
C ILE A 549 -43.22 -7.05 -3.89
N TYR A 550 -42.42 -6.11 -3.39
CA TYR A 550 -42.21 -4.80 -4.01
C TYR A 550 -41.02 -4.87 -4.93
N LYS A 551 -41.19 -4.49 -6.19
CA LYS A 551 -40.18 -4.60 -7.24
C LYS A 551 -39.89 -3.24 -7.86
N ASN A 552 -38.63 -2.98 -8.16
CA ASN A 552 -38.20 -1.90 -9.05
C ASN A 552 -36.97 -2.37 -9.83
N ALA A 553 -36.50 -1.57 -10.78
CA ALA A 553 -35.31 -1.88 -11.55
C ALA A 553 -34.50 -0.61 -11.81
N ILE A 554 -33.17 -0.74 -11.73
CA ILE A 554 -32.20 0.25 -12.19
C ILE A 554 -31.92 -0.04 -13.66
N MET A 555 -32.05 0.96 -14.51
CA MET A 555 -31.81 0.84 -15.94
C MET A 555 -31.11 2.06 -16.51
N THR A 556 -30.55 1.87 -17.70
CA THR A 556 -29.99 2.95 -18.53
C THR A 556 -31.08 3.55 -19.41
N GLN A 557 -30.94 4.81 -19.81
CA GLN A 557 -31.90 5.47 -20.69
C GLN A 557 -32.19 4.61 -21.93
N ASN A 558 -33.48 4.43 -22.21
CA ASN A 558 -33.92 3.87 -23.48
C ASN A 558 -33.43 4.79 -24.60
N SER A 559 -32.56 4.28 -25.48
CA SER A 559 -32.37 4.94 -26.76
C SER A 559 -33.74 4.99 -27.43
N SER A 560 -34.30 6.18 -27.57
CA SER A 560 -35.56 6.44 -28.28
C SER A 560 -35.47 6.19 -29.79
N GLY A 561 -34.40 5.54 -30.26
CA GLY A 561 -34.17 5.14 -31.65
C GLY A 561 -34.44 3.65 -31.87
N ILE A 562 -34.80 3.32 -33.12
CA ILE A 562 -35.12 1.97 -33.61
C ILE A 562 -33.94 0.97 -33.47
N ILE A 563 -32.72 1.46 -33.20
CA ILE A 563 -31.50 0.64 -33.08
C ILE A 563 -30.75 0.99 -31.78
N THR A 564 -30.70 0.07 -30.83
CA THR A 564 -29.81 0.09 -29.66
C THR A 564 -28.48 -0.56 -30.04
N ARG A 565 -27.37 0.20 -30.02
CA ARG A 565 -26.02 -0.36 -30.30
C ARG A 565 -25.22 -0.72 -29.04
N ASN A 566 -25.69 -0.30 -27.86
CA ASN A 566 -25.02 -0.54 -26.58
C ASN A 566 -25.84 -1.53 -25.74
N SER A 567 -25.15 -2.38 -24.97
CA SER A 567 -25.78 -3.28 -24.01
C SER A 567 -26.54 -2.48 -22.94
N GLN A 568 -27.85 -2.70 -22.81
CA GLN A 568 -28.67 -2.04 -21.79
C GLN A 568 -28.29 -2.60 -20.41
N PHE A 569 -27.86 -1.71 -19.51
CA PHE A 569 -27.64 -2.07 -18.12
C PHE A 569 -28.99 -2.17 -17.41
N TYR A 570 -29.22 -3.28 -16.71
CA TYR A 570 -30.48 -3.59 -16.04
C TYR A 570 -30.21 -4.39 -14.76
N ILE A 571 -30.67 -3.88 -13.62
CA ILE A 571 -30.67 -4.58 -12.33
C ILE A 571 -32.09 -4.51 -11.76
N ASP A 572 -32.78 -5.63 -11.67
CA ASP A 572 -34.02 -5.70 -10.88
C ASP A 572 -33.69 -5.97 -9.41
N PHE A 573 -34.47 -5.35 -8.53
CA PHE A 573 -34.37 -5.60 -7.12
C PHE A 573 -35.75 -5.59 -6.49
N SER A 574 -35.90 -6.39 -5.44
CA SER A 574 -37.20 -6.57 -4.81
C SER A 574 -37.11 -6.82 -3.32
N CYS A 575 -38.06 -6.26 -2.59
CA CYS A 575 -38.29 -6.56 -1.18
C CYS A 575 -39.45 -7.54 -1.07
N PHE A 576 -39.18 -8.71 -0.53
CA PHE A 576 -40.20 -9.72 -0.26
C PHE A 576 -40.49 -9.79 1.23
N TYR A 577 -41.76 -9.97 1.55
CA TYR A 577 -42.25 -9.90 2.90
C TYR A 577 -43.14 -11.10 3.20
N THR A 578 -42.61 -12.02 4.00
CA THR A 578 -43.30 -13.24 4.43
C THR A 578 -44.29 -12.93 5.55
N GLN A 579 -45.55 -13.26 5.33
CA GLN A 579 -46.56 -13.21 6.39
C GLN A 579 -46.24 -14.25 7.49
N PRO A 580 -46.46 -13.95 8.78
CA PRO A 580 -46.12 -14.87 9.85
C PRO A 580 -47.06 -16.07 9.87
N GLY A 581 -46.47 -17.27 10.05
CA GLY A 581 -47.21 -18.43 10.55
C GLY A 581 -47.64 -18.23 12.01
N ILE A 582 -48.84 -18.68 12.36
CA ILE A 582 -49.49 -18.44 13.65
C ILE A 582 -48.74 -19.15 14.80
N LYS A 583 -48.48 -18.44 15.90
CA LYS A 583 -48.44 -19.01 17.27
C LYS A 583 -49.64 -18.50 18.08
N THR A 584 -50.40 -19.43 18.63
CA THR A 584 -51.64 -19.22 19.40
C THR A 584 -51.32 -19.02 20.89
N MET A 585 -51.68 -17.87 21.47
CA MET A 585 -51.84 -17.70 22.91
C MET A 585 -53.03 -16.77 23.16
N GLY A 586 -54.04 -17.25 23.89
CA GLY A 586 -55.21 -16.48 24.28
C GLY A 586 -55.00 -15.72 25.58
N PHE A 587 -55.51 -14.50 25.70
CA PHE A 587 -55.49 -13.69 26.92
C PHE A 587 -56.88 -13.66 27.58
N ARG A 588 -56.91 -13.66 28.93
CA ARG A 588 -58.13 -13.49 29.75
C ARG A 588 -58.46 -12.00 29.91
N ILE A 589 -59.73 -11.71 30.23
CA ILE A 589 -60.32 -10.36 30.33
C ILE A 589 -59.78 -9.59 31.54
N ARG A 590 -58.54 -9.12 31.42
CA ARG A 590 -58.03 -7.97 32.19
C ARG A 590 -57.55 -6.84 31.30
N GLN A 591 -57.62 -7.00 29.97
CA GLN A 591 -57.21 -5.98 29.01
C GLN A 591 -58.42 -5.53 28.20
N ILE A 592 -58.69 -4.22 28.26
CA ILE A 592 -59.81 -3.46 27.65
C ILE A 592 -59.83 -3.60 26.10
N SER A 593 -58.75 -4.12 25.51
CA SER A 593 -58.59 -4.40 24.09
C SER A 593 -57.60 -5.53 23.88
N VAL A 594 -57.86 -6.43 22.93
CA VAL A 594 -56.88 -7.45 22.52
C VAL A 594 -55.96 -6.83 21.49
N ILE A 595 -54.74 -6.49 21.93
CA ILE A 595 -53.69 -5.93 21.08
C ILE A 595 -52.72 -7.05 20.76
N LYS A 596 -52.61 -7.42 19.49
CA LYS A 596 -51.64 -8.40 18.99
C LYS A 596 -50.62 -7.66 18.13
N GLN A 597 -49.41 -7.53 18.63
CA GLN A 597 -48.28 -7.13 17.80
C GLN A 597 -47.92 -8.31 16.89
N ILE A 598 -48.09 -8.10 15.60
CA ILE A 598 -47.77 -9.10 14.59
C ILE A 598 -46.37 -8.76 14.07
N VAL A 599 -45.39 -9.47 14.61
CA VAL A 599 -43.99 -9.37 14.22
C VAL A 599 -43.67 -10.53 13.31
N SER A 600 -43.38 -10.23 12.04
CA SER A 600 -42.97 -11.23 11.04
C SER A 600 -41.82 -10.68 10.23
N GLY A 601 -40.61 -11.15 10.52
CA GLY A 601 -39.40 -10.55 9.98
C GLY A 601 -39.37 -9.05 10.24
N THR A 602 -39.30 -8.25 9.18
CA THR A 602 -39.19 -6.78 9.17
C THR A 602 -40.51 -6.01 9.34
N TRP A 603 -41.66 -6.67 9.54
CA TRP A 603 -42.94 -5.96 9.81
C TRP A 603 -43.25 -5.87 11.29
N ASN A 604 -43.73 -4.70 11.68
CA ASN A 604 -44.35 -4.47 12.97
C ASN A 604 -45.64 -3.69 12.72
N TYR A 605 -46.77 -4.39 12.76
CA TYR A 605 -48.09 -3.78 12.80
C TYR A 605 -48.89 -4.36 13.95
N THR A 606 -49.80 -3.54 14.47
CA THR A 606 -50.55 -3.87 15.68
C THR A 606 -52.00 -4.10 15.31
N LEU A 607 -52.48 -5.34 15.43
CA LEU A 607 -53.88 -5.67 15.25
C LEU A 607 -54.62 -5.54 16.59
N THR A 608 -55.68 -4.77 16.61
CA THR A 608 -56.50 -4.51 17.80
C THR A 608 -57.93 -4.99 17.57
N MET A 609 -58.43 -5.87 18.43
CA MET A 609 -59.85 -6.22 18.51
C MET A 609 -60.47 -5.59 19.75
N LYS A 610 -61.51 -4.78 19.55
CA LYS A 610 -62.26 -4.07 20.60
C LYS A 610 -63.76 -4.29 20.45
N ALA A 611 -64.47 -4.41 21.56
CA ALA A 611 -65.93 -4.42 21.59
C ALA A 611 -66.48 -3.17 22.27
N TYR A 612 -67.68 -2.77 21.86
CA TYR A 612 -68.36 -1.54 22.27
C TYR A 612 -69.83 -1.81 22.56
N THR A 613 -70.40 -0.98 23.43
CA THR A 613 -71.83 -1.04 23.84
C THR A 613 -72.71 -0.03 23.10
N ASP A 614 -72.12 0.78 22.21
CA ASP A 614 -72.81 1.79 21.42
C ASP A 614 -72.40 1.74 19.93
N ALA A 615 -73.30 2.14 19.04
CA ALA A 615 -73.05 2.18 17.60
C ALA A 615 -71.95 3.20 17.19
N GLY A 616 -71.74 4.23 18.02
CA GLY A 616 -70.69 5.22 17.83
C GLY A 616 -69.29 4.71 18.17
N ARG A 617 -69.16 3.51 18.76
CA ARG A 617 -67.90 2.92 19.25
C ARG A 617 -67.16 3.84 20.22
N THR A 618 -67.91 4.55 21.06
CA THR A 618 -67.37 5.48 22.06
C THR A 618 -67.23 4.85 23.45
N LYS A 619 -68.05 3.85 23.76
CA LYS A 619 -68.10 3.15 25.05
C LYS A 619 -67.62 1.71 24.88
N ALA A 620 -66.32 1.50 25.12
CA ALA A 620 -65.73 0.17 25.09
C ALA A 620 -66.32 -0.74 26.17
N VAL A 621 -66.37 -2.04 25.88
CA VAL A 621 -66.73 -3.08 26.85
C VAL A 621 -65.54 -3.32 27.78
N GLU A 622 -65.71 -3.06 29.07
CA GLU A 622 -64.67 -3.20 30.10
C GLU A 622 -64.87 -4.46 30.96
N SER A 623 -63.86 -4.87 31.73
CA SER A 623 -63.89 -6.08 32.59
C SER A 623 -65.03 -6.12 33.61
N ASN A 624 -65.58 -4.97 34.00
CA ASN A 624 -66.71 -4.84 34.94
C ASN A 624 -68.06 -4.62 34.24
N THR A 625 -68.07 -4.55 32.91
CA THR A 625 -69.27 -4.25 32.13
C THR A 625 -70.16 -5.48 32.08
N LYS A 626 -71.28 -5.46 32.81
CA LYS A 626 -72.28 -6.52 32.75
C LYS A 626 -72.99 -6.49 31.40
N ILE A 627 -72.78 -7.52 30.59
CA ILE A 627 -73.45 -7.66 29.29
C ILE A 627 -74.66 -8.56 29.47
N GLN A 628 -75.84 -8.07 29.07
CA GLN A 628 -77.06 -8.86 29.12
C GLN A 628 -77.22 -9.73 27.87
N LEU A 629 -77.89 -10.86 28.01
CA LEU A 629 -78.32 -11.64 26.85
C LEU A 629 -79.19 -10.77 25.93
N ASN A 630 -79.04 -10.98 24.62
CA ASN A 630 -79.68 -10.21 23.57
C ASN A 630 -79.28 -8.71 23.51
N GLN A 631 -78.35 -8.25 24.33
CA GLN A 631 -77.76 -6.92 24.19
C GLN A 631 -76.89 -6.87 22.92
N LYS A 632 -77.07 -5.84 22.10
CA LYS A 632 -76.26 -5.64 20.89
C LYS A 632 -74.84 -5.19 21.25
N ILE A 633 -73.86 -5.83 20.63
CA ILE A 633 -72.42 -5.54 20.78
C ILE A 633 -71.84 -5.18 19.41
N TRP A 634 -71.02 -4.13 19.38
CA TRP A 634 -70.28 -3.69 18.21
C TRP A 634 -68.82 -4.07 18.35
N VAL A 635 -68.24 -4.71 17.33
CA VAL A 635 -66.85 -5.15 17.31
C VAL A 635 -66.09 -4.41 16.23
N GLY A 636 -64.93 -3.88 16.60
CA GLY A 636 -63.95 -3.27 15.70
C GLY A 636 -62.66 -4.06 15.65
N LEU A 637 -62.23 -4.35 14.42
CA LEU A 637 -60.94 -4.92 14.09
C LEU A 637 -60.14 -3.84 13.36
N GLU A 638 -59.09 -3.35 13.99
CA GLU A 638 -58.31 -2.19 13.52
C GLU A 638 -56.83 -2.53 13.51
N THR A 639 -56.11 -2.09 12.49
CA THR A 639 -54.66 -2.25 12.42
C THR A 639 -53.94 -0.90 12.45
N ASP A 640 -52.89 -0.81 13.24
CA ASP A 640 -51.94 0.31 13.25
C ASP A 640 -50.61 -0.10 12.59
N GLY A 641 -50.05 0.75 11.73
CA GLY A 641 -48.84 0.47 10.94
C GLY A 641 -49.04 -0.12 9.53
N LEU A 642 -50.27 -0.15 9.00
CA LEU A 642 -50.56 -0.55 7.60
C LEU A 642 -51.03 0.66 6.76
N ASP A 643 -50.65 0.70 5.48
CA ASP A 643 -51.11 1.71 4.52
C ASP A 643 -52.48 1.34 3.91
N GLY A 644 -53.51 2.08 4.32
CA GLY A 644 -54.90 1.87 3.88
C GLY A 644 -55.20 2.19 2.42
N ASN A 645 -54.28 2.86 1.71
CA ASN A 645 -54.42 3.08 0.26
C ASN A 645 -54.01 1.85 -0.55
N SER A 646 -53.09 1.05 -0.01
CA SER A 646 -52.47 -0.08 -0.71
C SER A 646 -53.02 -1.44 -0.25
N VAL A 647 -53.48 -1.52 1.00
CA VAL A 647 -53.93 -2.76 1.64
C VAL A 647 -55.23 -2.54 2.40
N ALA A 648 -56.17 -3.47 2.25
CA ALA A 648 -57.40 -3.56 3.01
C ALA A 648 -57.42 -4.82 3.88
N VAL A 649 -57.95 -4.69 5.10
CA VAL A 649 -58.19 -5.81 6.01
C VAL A 649 -59.55 -6.42 5.69
N VAL A 650 -59.55 -7.73 5.43
CA VAL A 650 -60.74 -8.52 5.10
C VAL A 650 -61.00 -9.55 6.19
N THR A 651 -62.09 -9.40 6.93
CA THR A 651 -62.59 -10.43 7.83
C THR A 651 -63.17 -11.56 7.00
N ASP A 652 -62.54 -12.74 6.99
CA ASP A 652 -63.03 -13.92 6.26
C ASP A 652 -64.09 -14.67 7.08
N SER A 653 -63.83 -14.92 8.36
CA SER A 653 -64.80 -15.56 9.25
C SER A 653 -64.62 -15.15 10.69
N CYS A 654 -65.73 -15.07 11.43
CA CYS A 654 -65.74 -14.87 12.88
C CYS A 654 -66.72 -15.86 13.51
N TRP A 655 -66.34 -16.46 14.63
CA TRP A 655 -67.15 -17.46 15.32
C TRP A 655 -66.90 -17.42 16.81
N ALA A 656 -67.91 -17.80 17.59
CA ALA A 656 -67.79 -17.98 19.02
C ALA A 656 -67.60 -19.44 19.40
N THR A 657 -66.95 -19.69 20.53
CA THR A 657 -66.85 -21.00 21.20
C THR A 657 -67.05 -20.83 22.70
N ASN A 658 -67.29 -21.92 23.42
CA ASN A 658 -67.35 -21.93 24.88
C ASN A 658 -65.99 -22.24 25.55
N GLN A 659 -64.91 -22.28 24.77
CA GLN A 659 -63.55 -22.60 25.22
C GLN A 659 -62.54 -21.70 24.52
N ALA A 660 -61.41 -21.41 25.16
CA ALA A 660 -60.35 -20.57 24.58
C ALA A 660 -59.76 -21.10 23.25
N LEU A 661 -59.97 -22.39 22.95
CA LEU A 661 -59.53 -23.02 21.71
C LEU A 661 -60.44 -22.64 20.54
N SER A 662 -59.84 -22.12 19.47
CA SER A 662 -60.56 -21.72 18.25
C SER A 662 -61.24 -22.86 17.49
N ASN A 663 -60.85 -24.12 17.76
CA ASN A 663 -61.46 -25.33 17.22
C ASN A 663 -62.30 -26.08 18.28
N GLY A 664 -62.83 -25.37 19.28
CA GLY A 664 -63.67 -25.94 20.33
C GLY A 664 -64.88 -26.71 19.80
N SER A 665 -65.37 -27.67 20.59
CA SER A 665 -66.46 -28.59 20.21
C SER A 665 -67.81 -27.89 20.03
N LEU A 666 -68.09 -26.85 20.82
CA LEU A 666 -69.24 -25.96 20.63
C LEU A 666 -68.77 -24.70 19.91
N ARG A 667 -69.27 -24.49 18.70
CA ARG A 667 -68.91 -23.39 17.80
C ARG A 667 -70.16 -22.77 17.18
N TYR A 668 -70.23 -21.43 17.17
CA TYR A 668 -71.28 -20.67 16.51
C TYR A 668 -70.68 -19.62 15.58
N ASP A 669 -70.89 -19.77 14.27
CA ASP A 669 -70.34 -18.85 13.27
C ASP A 669 -71.19 -17.56 13.17
N LEU A 670 -70.56 -16.40 13.34
CA LEU A 670 -71.20 -15.09 13.16
C LEU A 670 -70.96 -14.55 11.74
N ILE A 671 -69.75 -14.72 11.21
CA ILE A 671 -69.37 -14.30 9.85
C ILE A 671 -68.81 -15.50 9.09
N LYS A 672 -69.31 -15.71 7.87
CA LYS A 672 -68.90 -16.78 6.95
C LYS A 672 -68.52 -16.17 5.60
N LYS A 673 -67.28 -16.40 5.14
CA LYS A 673 -66.76 -15.93 3.84
C LYS A 673 -66.95 -14.42 3.64
N GLY A 674 -66.67 -13.66 4.69
CA GLY A 674 -66.78 -12.20 4.74
C GLY A 674 -68.18 -11.61 4.90
N CYS A 675 -69.21 -12.46 5.00
CA CYS A 675 -70.61 -12.06 5.11
C CYS A 675 -71.24 -12.49 6.45
N ALA A 676 -72.23 -11.75 6.92
CA ALA A 676 -73.03 -12.12 8.09
C ALA A 676 -73.66 -13.51 7.89
N ASN A 677 -73.68 -14.33 8.93
CA ASN A 677 -74.31 -15.65 8.89
C ASN A 677 -75.83 -15.48 8.70
N SER A 678 -76.38 -15.95 7.58
CA SER A 678 -77.80 -15.78 7.23
C SER A 678 -78.77 -16.47 8.20
N ALA A 679 -78.28 -17.40 9.03
CA ALA A 679 -79.08 -18.04 10.08
C ALA A 679 -79.26 -17.16 11.34
N ASP A 680 -78.48 -16.08 11.47
CA ASP A 680 -78.52 -15.16 12.60
C ASP A 680 -78.89 -13.76 12.11
N GLN A 681 -80.13 -13.34 12.38
CA GLN A 681 -80.63 -12.02 11.97
C GLN A 681 -80.04 -10.86 12.80
N THR A 682 -79.31 -11.16 13.87
CA THR A 682 -78.71 -10.15 14.75
C THR A 682 -77.35 -9.68 14.26
N VAL A 683 -76.68 -10.46 13.40
CA VAL A 683 -75.35 -10.15 12.88
C VAL A 683 -75.43 -9.17 11.71
N LYS A 684 -74.67 -8.07 11.80
CA LYS A 684 -74.51 -7.10 10.72
C LYS A 684 -73.03 -6.80 10.50
N VAL A 685 -72.55 -6.93 9.27
CA VAL A 685 -71.21 -6.49 8.86
C VAL A 685 -71.33 -5.09 8.25
N GLU A 686 -70.70 -4.09 8.89
CA GLU A 686 -70.84 -2.68 8.50
C GLU A 686 -69.73 -2.23 7.55
N ARG A 687 -68.51 -2.72 7.76
CA ARG A 687 -67.35 -2.43 6.91
C ARG A 687 -66.46 -3.66 6.86
N ASN A 688 -66.09 -4.10 5.66
CA ASN A 688 -65.17 -5.22 5.46
C ASN A 688 -64.48 -5.07 4.10
N GLY A 689 -63.15 -5.02 4.06
CA GLY A 689 -62.38 -4.84 2.82
C GLY A 689 -62.27 -3.39 2.29
N GLN A 690 -62.64 -2.37 3.08
CA GLN A 690 -62.61 -0.95 2.71
C GLN A 690 -61.61 -0.16 3.58
N GLY A 691 -60.33 -0.49 3.46
CA GLY A 691 -59.22 0.08 4.25
C GLY A 691 -58.74 -0.86 5.37
N THR A 692 -58.01 -0.33 6.34
CA THR A 692 -57.31 -1.07 7.40
C THR A 692 -58.17 -1.43 8.62
N SER A 693 -59.49 -1.25 8.51
CA SER A 693 -60.43 -1.55 9.60
C SER A 693 -61.66 -2.31 9.11
N SER A 694 -62.12 -3.26 9.92
CA SER A 694 -63.33 -4.04 9.70
C SER A 694 -64.25 -3.96 10.90
N TYR A 695 -65.55 -3.78 10.66
CA TYR A 695 -66.56 -3.58 11.70
C TYR A 695 -67.77 -4.49 11.51
N PHE A 696 -68.23 -5.09 12.60
CA PHE A 696 -69.48 -5.85 12.64
C PHE A 696 -70.16 -5.73 14.00
N SER A 697 -71.42 -6.16 14.09
CA SER A 697 -72.19 -6.19 15.32
C SER A 697 -73.01 -7.48 15.41
N PHE A 698 -73.31 -7.95 16.61
CA PHE A 698 -74.18 -9.10 16.88
C PHE A 698 -74.89 -8.92 18.24
N ASN A 699 -75.95 -9.68 18.51
CA ASN A 699 -76.56 -9.68 19.84
C ASN A 699 -75.92 -10.75 20.71
N MET A 700 -75.62 -10.42 21.97
CA MET A 700 -74.98 -11.33 22.90
C MET A 700 -75.83 -12.57 23.16
N PHE A 701 -75.19 -13.72 23.24
CA PHE A 701 -75.82 -15.02 23.46
C PHE A 701 -74.98 -15.87 24.41
N GLN A 702 -75.51 -17.02 24.80
CA GLN A 702 -74.81 -18.01 25.61
C GLN A 702 -75.01 -19.40 25.00
N PHE A 703 -74.01 -20.27 25.10
CA PHE A 703 -74.14 -21.67 24.70
C PHE A 703 -74.99 -22.45 25.72
N SER A 704 -75.80 -23.38 25.23
CA SER A 704 -76.56 -24.29 26.10
C SER A 704 -75.61 -25.23 26.86
N GLY A 705 -75.40 -24.98 28.15
CA GLY A 705 -74.54 -25.77 29.06
C GLY A 705 -74.11 -24.98 30.30
N ASN A 706 -73.41 -25.63 31.25
CA ASN A 706 -72.94 -25.01 32.51
C ASN A 706 -71.80 -23.98 32.35
N SER A 707 -71.46 -23.57 31.13
CA SER A 707 -70.39 -22.60 30.88
C SER A 707 -71.02 -21.23 30.60
N THR A 708 -70.59 -20.23 31.36
CA THR A 708 -70.92 -18.81 31.16
C THR A 708 -69.90 -18.11 30.26
N ASP A 709 -68.80 -18.78 29.94
CA ASP A 709 -67.72 -18.24 29.12
C ASP A 709 -68.05 -18.30 27.61
N LEU A 710 -67.75 -17.21 26.91
CA LEU A 710 -67.88 -17.10 25.45
C LEU A 710 -66.60 -16.52 24.86
N TYR A 711 -66.00 -17.19 23.88
CA TYR A 711 -64.78 -16.75 23.21
C TYR A 711 -65.07 -16.43 21.76
N LEU A 712 -64.80 -15.21 21.30
CA LEU A 712 -64.96 -14.80 19.92
C LEU A 712 -63.62 -14.83 19.18
N HIS A 713 -63.59 -15.61 18.11
CA HIS A 713 -62.46 -15.78 17.23
C HIS A 713 -62.76 -15.12 15.88
N CYS A 714 -61.79 -14.40 15.32
CA CYS A 714 -61.89 -13.85 13.98
C CYS A 714 -60.65 -14.20 13.17
N LYS A 715 -60.91 -14.63 11.94
CA LYS A 715 -59.95 -14.97 10.90
C LYS A 715 -59.92 -13.83 9.89
N LEU A 716 -58.76 -13.20 9.75
CA LEU A 716 -58.52 -12.02 8.94
C LEU A 716 -57.49 -12.31 7.85
N ASP A 717 -57.76 -11.80 6.66
CA ASP A 717 -56.89 -11.83 5.49
C ASP A 717 -56.55 -10.38 5.07
N LEU A 718 -55.36 -10.17 4.52
CA LEU A 718 -54.96 -8.89 3.93
C LEU A 718 -55.18 -8.95 2.41
N CYS A 719 -55.83 -7.92 1.86
CA CYS A 719 -56.12 -7.79 0.43
C CYS A 719 -55.45 -6.54 -0.14
N VAL A 720 -54.73 -6.68 -1.26
CA VAL A 720 -54.15 -5.54 -1.97
C VAL A 720 -55.24 -4.84 -2.77
N THR A 721 -55.41 -3.53 -2.59
CA THR A 721 -56.50 -2.73 -3.20
C THR A 721 -56.21 -2.36 -4.66
N GLN A 722 -54.94 -2.32 -5.05
CA GLN A 722 -54.52 -1.99 -6.40
C GLN A 722 -54.84 -3.16 -7.35
N ASN A 723 -55.85 -2.98 -8.21
CA ASN A 723 -56.39 -3.94 -9.18
C ASN A 723 -57.29 -5.08 -8.65
N ASN A 724 -57.56 -5.18 -7.34
CA ASN A 724 -58.50 -6.17 -6.79
C ASN A 724 -59.66 -5.53 -6.05
N THR A 725 -60.84 -6.15 -6.14
CA THR A 725 -61.99 -5.79 -5.30
C THR A 725 -61.90 -6.54 -3.97
N CYS A 726 -61.49 -5.84 -2.91
CA CYS A 726 -61.34 -6.43 -1.57
C CYS A 726 -62.66 -6.62 -0.80
N ASN A 727 -63.75 -6.00 -1.28
CA ASN A 727 -65.07 -6.10 -0.66
C ASN A 727 -65.67 -7.50 -0.89
N PRO A 728 -66.03 -8.24 0.17
CA PRO A 728 -66.76 -9.51 0.02
C PRO A 728 -68.12 -9.30 -0.64
N VAL A 729 -68.47 -10.17 -1.60
CA VAL A 729 -69.77 -10.11 -2.29
C VAL A 729 -70.79 -10.98 -1.55
N CYS A 730 -71.72 -10.36 -0.84
CA CYS A 730 -72.78 -11.03 -0.09
C CYS A 730 -74.08 -11.10 -0.91
N SER A 731 -74.20 -12.08 -1.80
CA SER A 731 -75.42 -12.27 -2.59
C SER A 731 -76.51 -12.96 -1.76
N GLY A 732 -77.59 -12.22 -1.44
CA GLY A 732 -78.88 -12.83 -1.09
C GLY A 732 -79.41 -13.65 -2.26
N GLY A 733 -79.97 -14.83 -1.98
CA GLY A 733 -80.15 -15.92 -2.94
C GLY A 733 -80.70 -15.54 -4.32
N SER A 734 -79.86 -15.56 -5.34
CA SER A 734 -80.20 -15.94 -6.72
C SER A 734 -78.91 -16.25 -7.51
N ARG A 735 -79.00 -17.19 -8.47
CA ARG A 735 -77.95 -17.87 -9.27
C ARG A 735 -76.52 -17.28 -9.28
N ARG A 736 -75.56 -18.10 -8.83
CA ARG A 736 -74.11 -17.94 -9.05
C ARG A 736 -73.75 -17.83 -10.55
N ARG A 737 -73.26 -16.68 -10.99
CA ARG A 737 -72.22 -16.64 -12.02
C ARG A 737 -70.90 -17.02 -11.34
N ARG A 738 -70.12 -17.93 -11.94
CA ARG A 738 -68.75 -18.21 -11.49
C ARG A 738 -67.92 -16.95 -11.80
N SER A 739 -67.79 -16.04 -10.83
CA SER A 739 -66.70 -15.07 -10.86
C SER A 739 -65.43 -15.78 -10.41
N ALA A 740 -64.29 -15.35 -10.95
CA ALA A 740 -62.99 -15.85 -10.57
C ALA A 740 -62.84 -15.84 -9.04
N ARG A 741 -62.28 -16.93 -8.51
CA ARG A 741 -61.93 -17.06 -7.09
C ARG A 741 -61.02 -15.88 -6.74
N LEU A 742 -61.45 -15.00 -5.83
CA LEU A 742 -60.59 -13.97 -5.25
C LEU A 742 -59.34 -14.67 -4.74
N THR A 743 -58.17 -14.27 -5.23
CA THR A 743 -56.86 -14.75 -4.77
C THR A 743 -56.60 -14.17 -3.39
N TYR A 744 -57.18 -14.80 -2.37
CA TYR A 744 -56.87 -14.54 -0.97
C TYR A 744 -55.44 -15.02 -0.67
N VAL A 745 -54.69 -14.22 0.10
CA VAL A 745 -53.34 -14.57 0.52
C VAL A 745 -53.44 -15.68 1.57
N ASN A 746 -52.87 -16.86 1.30
CA ASN A 746 -52.94 -18.03 2.18
C ASN A 746 -51.99 -17.92 3.40
N ALA A 747 -52.27 -17.00 4.33
CA ALA A 747 -51.80 -17.09 5.72
C ALA A 747 -52.79 -16.37 6.65
N PRO A 748 -53.89 -17.03 7.04
CA PRO A 748 -54.95 -16.36 7.78
C PRO A 748 -54.51 -15.96 9.19
N THR A 749 -54.75 -14.72 9.58
CA THR A 749 -54.45 -14.25 10.94
C THR A 749 -55.64 -14.49 11.86
N LEU A 750 -55.42 -15.20 12.96
CA LEU A 750 -56.44 -15.50 13.97
C LEU A 750 -56.25 -14.61 15.21
N ILE A 751 -57.30 -13.89 15.58
CA ILE A 751 -57.41 -13.11 16.82
C ILE A 751 -58.58 -13.62 17.67
N THR A 752 -58.45 -13.59 19.00
CA THR A 752 -59.44 -14.15 19.94
C THR A 752 -59.67 -13.18 21.10
N MET A 753 -60.93 -12.95 21.46
CA MET A 753 -61.36 -12.29 22.68
C MET A 753 -62.27 -13.22 23.49
N ALA A 754 -62.36 -13.01 24.80
CA ALA A 754 -63.19 -13.81 25.70
C ALA A 754 -64.18 -12.92 26.46
N TRP A 755 -65.29 -13.51 26.90
CA TRP A 755 -66.22 -13.09 27.94
C TRP A 755 -66.27 -14.22 28.95
N THR A 756 -65.96 -13.97 30.22
CA THR A 756 -65.86 -14.98 31.28
C THR A 756 -66.42 -14.38 32.55
N ASP A 757 -67.18 -15.14 33.33
CA ASP A 757 -67.64 -14.69 34.66
C ASP A 757 -66.53 -14.75 35.72
#